data_AF-A0ABD3QFM9-F1
#
_entry.id   AF-A0ABD3QFM9-F1
#
_cell.length_a   1.000
_cell.length_b   1.000
_cell.length_c   1.000
_cell.angle_alpha   90.00
_cell.angle_beta   90.00
_cell.angle_gamma   90.00
#
_symmetry.space_group_name_H-M   'P 1'
#
loop_
_entity.id
_entity.type
_entity.pdbx_description
1 polymer ?
#
loop_
_entity_poly.entity_id
_entity_poly.type
_entity_poly.pdbx_seq_one_letter_code
_entity_poly.pdbx_strand_id
1 'polypeptide(L)'
;MTTTGGDAQAPPAREWNGELEADLRRILSVGEECISEGELRALLLARGRGALVGGRVRLYDGFEPSGRMHIAQGLLKSVNVNKCTSPGTNSTFVFWVADWFALMNDKMGGDLHKITVVGRYLIEVWKAAGMDLSNVEFRWASEEINDNAHVYWPIMLDVARRFNVTRIKKCCQIMGRLEGNLTAAQVLYPIMQCTDVFFLRADICQLGVDQRKVNMLAREYCDHAKDKKRRKPVILSHHMLYGLKEGQEKMSKSDPDSAIFMEDGVEDVERKIRSAYCPTAAPRTEAGLRQQTPGDNCDATEDAAGAGGEEEDAGKESMHLGNDDDSKLKNPILDYVRHIVLSPPGSTFACCRRAGLGTVETSTTKGEEMGEVAERIVYDCYDDVKSDFLSGRISPDQLKDGLVVALNELLQPVRDHFEKDDEARNLLEQVREFKRTTTSTAAATGVVGGDAPPKVFRLDLVGAGVVPPSCHLVMSPLPDSNPTLQSVTDVLAMLRGGGTTTPRVLMLLDWTARVNNSLDADPKLISAYYAVLLSTLRALDEHLHGGSIMKNVTVVTQSEAILQDPSNYWISVINAGRHFSLDEVMMGGAKNVGGGGSMKDSEGVGKVIGRLMMIADVLAVNPKSIALFEASGGKGDCDASKSIENMTIEEGEEKATQSVEAHLIQRFYSTKLSHPGLASILPMPRISHVGAASPSSAGGGRLALQPPRESAAHRTEFDDYFVMDDPKVHGKSKMKKAFCEPGNIGFCPPIELLAYFGGLDDAGANGDRKEVTISRSPDNGGNVTYAVKSELVRDFASGALHPGDLKVAVSNMMVEVLTKIGAEIKGDDAASKGVKALKVFEKKMAKQKKK
;
A
#
# COMPACT_ATOMS: atom_id res chain seq x y z
N MET A 1 57.23 32.15 -19.41
CA MET A 1 56.23 31.82 -20.44
C MET A 1 54.95 31.46 -19.72
N THR A 2 54.02 32.39 -19.68
CA THR A 2 52.67 32.26 -19.11
C THR A 2 51.78 31.48 -20.08
N THR A 3 51.40 30.26 -19.73
CA THR A 3 50.35 29.50 -20.41
C THR A 3 49.00 29.98 -19.91
N THR A 4 48.28 30.68 -20.77
CA THR A 4 46.88 31.09 -20.61
C THR A 4 45.97 29.87 -20.50
N GLY A 5 45.28 29.73 -19.36
CA GLY A 5 44.13 28.84 -19.23
C GLY A 5 42.98 29.36 -20.08
N GLY A 6 42.53 28.56 -21.04
CA GLY A 6 41.27 28.81 -21.74
C GLY A 6 40.12 28.43 -20.83
N ASP A 7 39.30 29.42 -20.46
CA ASP A 7 37.97 29.20 -19.91
C ASP A 7 37.17 28.34 -20.91
N ALA A 8 36.84 27.11 -20.51
CA ALA A 8 35.90 26.30 -21.24
C ALA A 8 34.52 26.98 -21.15
N GLN A 9 34.19 27.74 -22.19
CA GLN A 9 32.91 28.40 -22.37
C GLN A 9 31.80 27.34 -22.21
N ALA A 10 30.90 27.54 -21.24
CA ALA A 10 29.78 26.64 -21.04
C ALA A 10 29.04 26.45 -22.38
N PRO A 11 28.67 25.22 -22.76
CA PRO A 11 28.01 24.99 -24.04
C PRO A 11 26.76 25.87 -24.14
N PRO A 12 26.45 26.41 -25.33
CA PRO A 12 25.28 27.27 -25.51
C PRO A 12 24.01 26.56 -25.04
N ALA A 13 23.07 27.33 -24.50
CA ALA A 13 21.77 26.80 -24.10
C ALA A 13 21.11 26.14 -25.32
N ARG A 14 20.69 24.88 -25.18
CA ARG A 14 20.01 24.14 -26.24
C ARG A 14 18.69 24.83 -26.57
N GLU A 15 18.47 25.11 -27.85
CA GLU A 15 17.27 25.79 -28.36
C GLU A 15 16.33 24.81 -29.06
N TRP A 16 15.07 25.22 -29.21
CA TRP A 16 14.08 24.47 -30.00
C TRP A 16 14.41 24.51 -31.49
N ASN A 17 14.27 23.38 -32.16
CA ASN A 17 14.43 23.24 -33.60
C ASN A 17 13.24 22.46 -34.19
N GLY A 18 13.17 22.39 -35.53
CA GLY A 18 12.08 21.72 -36.22
C GLY A 18 11.93 20.24 -35.88
N GLU A 19 13.04 19.55 -35.59
CA GLU A 19 13.02 18.13 -35.21
C GLU A 19 12.45 17.90 -33.82
N LEU A 20 12.82 18.73 -32.85
CA LEU A 20 12.27 18.68 -31.49
C LEU A 20 10.78 19.01 -31.47
N GLU A 21 10.35 20.00 -32.25
CA GLU A 21 8.93 20.32 -32.40
C GLU A 21 8.17 19.17 -33.08
N ALA A 22 8.78 18.47 -34.03
CA ALA A 22 8.19 17.27 -34.63
C ALA A 22 8.09 16.13 -33.61
N ASP A 23 9.11 15.90 -32.79
CA ASP A 23 9.09 14.89 -31.72
C ASP A 23 8.04 15.23 -30.65
N LEU A 24 7.92 16.50 -30.26
CA LEU A 24 6.89 16.97 -29.33
C LEU A 24 5.48 16.69 -29.87
N ARG A 25 5.19 17.10 -31.12
CA ARG A 25 3.89 16.83 -31.75
C ARG A 25 3.60 15.33 -31.83
N ARG A 26 4.60 14.52 -32.19
CA ARG A 26 4.45 13.06 -32.28
C ARG A 26 4.13 12.44 -30.91
N ILE A 27 4.83 12.85 -29.86
CA ILE A 27 4.58 12.36 -28.49
C ILE A 27 3.22 12.84 -27.97
N LEU A 28 2.86 14.11 -28.18
CA LEU A 28 1.55 14.63 -27.76
C LEU A 28 0.39 13.91 -28.46
N SER A 29 0.57 13.48 -29.73
CA SER A 29 -0.46 12.72 -30.46
C SER A 29 -0.80 11.35 -29.86
N VAL A 30 0.00 10.84 -28.91
CA VAL A 30 -0.27 9.60 -28.18
C VAL A 30 -1.30 9.81 -27.07
N GLY A 31 -1.30 10.99 -26.45
CA GLY A 31 -2.14 11.29 -25.30
C GLY A 31 -3.48 11.89 -25.70
N GLU A 32 -4.55 11.43 -25.07
CA GLU A 32 -5.79 12.20 -24.95
C GLU A 32 -5.60 13.38 -23.98
N GLU A 33 -4.70 13.22 -23.00
CA GLU A 33 -4.33 14.25 -22.03
C GLU A 33 -2.81 14.27 -21.77
N CYS A 34 -2.26 15.48 -21.59
CA CYS A 34 -0.88 15.69 -21.15
C CYS A 34 -0.80 16.65 -19.94
N ILE A 35 -0.36 16.14 -18.78
CA ILE A 35 -0.15 16.93 -17.54
C ILE A 35 1.36 16.96 -17.20
N SER A 36 2.09 18.03 -17.48
CA SER A 36 1.70 19.19 -18.31
C SER A 36 2.57 19.29 -19.56
N GLU A 37 2.03 19.86 -20.63
CA GLU A 37 2.78 20.09 -21.87
C GLU A 37 4.04 20.94 -21.65
N GLY A 38 3.98 21.94 -20.77
CA GLY A 38 5.14 22.78 -20.43
C GLY A 38 6.30 21.98 -19.81
N GLU A 39 5.98 21.02 -18.93
CA GLU A 39 6.97 20.12 -18.34
C GLU A 39 7.53 19.14 -19.39
N LEU A 40 6.68 18.64 -20.30
CA LEU A 40 7.11 17.79 -21.42
C LEU A 40 8.08 18.55 -22.35
N ARG A 41 7.75 19.80 -22.71
CA ARG A 41 8.62 20.69 -23.48
C ARG A 41 9.98 20.86 -22.80
N ALA A 42 9.98 21.19 -21.51
CA ALA A 42 11.22 21.36 -20.74
C ALA A 42 12.04 20.06 -20.68
N LEU A 43 11.37 18.90 -20.55
CA LEU A 43 12.01 17.58 -20.52
C LEU A 43 12.68 17.24 -21.86
N LEU A 44 11.99 17.43 -22.99
CA LEU A 44 12.55 17.15 -24.32
C LEU A 44 13.71 18.08 -24.67
N LEU A 45 13.60 19.36 -24.29
CA LEU A 45 14.69 20.33 -24.45
C LEU A 45 15.91 19.98 -23.59
N ALA A 46 15.70 19.37 -22.42
CA ALA A 46 16.80 18.96 -21.55
C ALA A 46 17.44 17.63 -21.99
N ARG A 47 16.64 16.64 -22.42
CA ARG A 47 17.07 15.23 -22.54
C ARG A 47 16.66 14.49 -23.82
N GLY A 48 15.82 15.09 -24.66
CA GLY A 48 15.41 14.52 -25.95
C GLY A 48 16.50 14.53 -27.03
N ARG A 49 16.11 14.42 -28.30
CA ARG A 49 16.98 14.34 -29.48
C ARG A 49 18.20 15.26 -29.48
N GLY A 50 19.40 14.69 -29.47
CA GLY A 50 20.65 15.47 -29.54
C GLY A 50 21.11 16.06 -28.19
N ALA A 51 20.46 15.67 -27.08
CA ALA A 51 21.01 15.95 -25.75
C ALA A 51 22.35 15.21 -25.54
N LEU A 52 23.38 15.94 -25.13
CA LEU A 52 24.72 15.40 -24.83
C LEU A 52 24.86 14.97 -23.36
N VAL A 53 23.95 15.43 -22.50
CA VAL A 53 23.99 15.25 -21.04
C VAL A 53 22.58 14.92 -20.55
N GLY A 54 22.49 14.04 -19.55
CA GLY A 54 21.23 13.52 -19.03
C GLY A 54 20.75 12.33 -19.87
N GLY A 55 20.62 11.17 -19.21
CA GLY A 55 20.26 9.92 -19.89
C GLY A 55 18.92 9.98 -20.64
N ARG A 56 18.59 8.90 -21.34
CA ARG A 56 17.38 8.79 -22.18
C ARG A 56 16.10 9.16 -21.43
N VAL A 57 15.15 9.80 -22.12
CA VAL A 57 13.81 10.07 -21.57
C VAL A 57 13.09 8.75 -21.35
N ARG A 58 12.69 8.46 -20.12
CA ARG A 58 12.09 7.17 -19.77
C ARG A 58 10.57 7.27 -19.69
N LEU A 59 9.90 6.52 -20.54
CA LEU A 59 8.45 6.31 -20.49
C LEU A 59 8.17 4.91 -19.93
N TYR A 60 7.00 4.72 -19.32
CA TYR A 60 6.56 3.38 -18.95
C TYR A 60 5.04 3.21 -19.03
N ASP A 61 4.63 1.96 -19.19
CA ASP A 61 3.26 1.47 -18.98
C ASP A 61 3.30 0.10 -18.29
N GLY A 62 2.32 -0.16 -17.44
CA GLY A 62 2.24 -1.37 -16.61
C GLY A 62 1.03 -2.23 -16.95
N PHE A 63 1.24 -3.54 -17.05
CA PHE A 63 0.21 -4.49 -17.47
C PHE A 63 0.10 -5.65 -16.49
N GLU A 64 -1.10 -5.86 -15.95
CA GLU A 64 -1.44 -7.05 -15.16
C GLU A 64 -1.56 -8.29 -16.10
N PRO A 65 -0.75 -9.34 -15.89
CA PRO A 65 -0.90 -10.60 -16.62
C PRO A 65 -2.16 -11.36 -16.15
N SER A 66 -3.27 -11.09 -16.82
CA SER A 66 -4.62 -11.46 -16.37
C SER A 66 -5.41 -12.34 -17.35
N GLY A 67 -4.80 -12.72 -18.47
CA GLY A 67 -5.38 -13.59 -19.50
C GLY A 67 -4.96 -13.17 -20.89
N ARG A 68 -5.78 -13.50 -21.89
CA ARG A 68 -5.56 -13.12 -23.30
C ARG A 68 -5.39 -11.60 -23.45
N MET A 69 -4.51 -11.20 -24.37
CA MET A 69 -4.24 -9.80 -24.70
C MET A 69 -5.26 -9.31 -25.73
N HIS A 70 -5.89 -8.17 -25.47
CA HIS A 70 -6.77 -7.53 -26.43
C HIS A 70 -6.05 -6.47 -27.28
N ILE A 71 -6.63 -6.07 -28.41
CA ILE A 71 -5.95 -5.20 -29.40
C ILE A 71 -5.52 -3.82 -28.87
N ALA A 72 -6.18 -3.30 -27.82
CA ALA A 72 -5.74 -2.06 -27.18
C ALA A 72 -4.37 -2.24 -26.47
N GLN A 73 -4.16 -3.39 -25.82
CA GLN A 73 -2.91 -3.73 -25.12
C GLN A 73 -1.79 -4.11 -26.10
N GLY A 74 -2.12 -4.63 -27.28
CA GLY A 74 -1.15 -5.02 -28.31
C GLY A 74 -0.95 -3.95 -29.38
N LEU A 75 -1.88 -3.84 -30.33
CA LEU A 75 -1.75 -2.95 -31.50
C LEU A 75 -1.67 -1.48 -31.12
N LEU A 76 -2.68 -0.93 -30.41
CA LEU A 76 -2.68 0.49 -30.01
C LEU A 76 -1.42 0.84 -29.20
N LYS A 77 -1.05 -0.04 -28.26
CA LYS A 77 0.16 0.15 -27.46
C LYS A 77 1.43 0.16 -28.31
N SER A 78 1.55 -0.75 -29.28
CA SER A 78 2.69 -0.79 -30.20
C SER A 78 2.82 0.50 -31.02
N VAL A 79 1.70 1.01 -31.54
CA VAL A 79 1.68 2.29 -32.26
C VAL A 79 2.14 3.45 -31.36
N ASN A 80 1.62 3.52 -30.13
CA ASN A 80 1.99 4.56 -29.17
C ASN A 80 3.47 4.49 -28.77
N VAL A 81 3.98 3.28 -28.53
CA VAL A 81 5.40 3.08 -28.19
C VAL A 81 6.30 3.48 -29.35
N ASN A 82 5.97 3.08 -30.59
CA ASN A 82 6.75 3.45 -31.78
C ASN A 82 6.78 4.99 -31.98
N LYS A 83 5.70 5.70 -31.68
CA LYS A 83 5.67 7.18 -31.68
C LYS A 83 6.60 7.78 -30.62
N CYS A 84 6.60 7.24 -29.41
CA CYS A 84 7.45 7.73 -28.32
C CYS A 84 8.94 7.39 -28.50
N THR A 85 9.24 6.24 -29.09
CA THR A 85 10.60 5.68 -29.26
C THR A 85 11.18 5.84 -30.66
N SER A 86 10.52 6.63 -31.51
CA SER A 86 10.95 6.85 -32.90
C SER A 86 12.44 7.21 -32.99
N PRO A 87 13.15 6.79 -34.06
CA PRO A 87 14.59 7.00 -34.18
C PRO A 87 15.05 8.42 -33.88
N GLY A 88 16.00 8.53 -32.96
CA GLY A 88 16.64 9.78 -32.54
C GLY A 88 15.91 10.59 -31.48
N THR A 89 14.72 10.20 -31.00
CA THR A 89 14.03 10.90 -29.89
C THR A 89 14.81 10.88 -28.58
N ASN A 90 15.78 9.97 -28.45
CA ASN A 90 16.54 9.68 -27.23
C ASN A 90 15.63 9.20 -26.07
N SER A 91 14.59 8.43 -26.41
CA SER A 91 13.63 7.87 -25.46
C SER A 91 13.85 6.37 -25.23
N THR A 92 13.33 5.85 -24.13
CA THR A 92 13.23 4.41 -23.86
C THR A 92 11.88 4.13 -23.22
N PHE A 93 11.23 3.06 -23.66
CA PHE A 93 9.93 2.65 -23.14
C PHE A 93 10.07 1.38 -22.31
N VAL A 94 9.61 1.43 -21.07
CA VAL A 94 9.60 0.29 -20.15
C VAL A 94 8.21 -0.33 -20.12
N PHE A 95 8.10 -1.59 -20.52
CA PHE A 95 6.95 -2.43 -20.23
C PHE A 95 7.12 -3.06 -18.85
N TRP A 96 6.28 -2.64 -17.92
CA TRP A 96 6.27 -3.18 -16.56
C TRP A 96 5.29 -4.36 -16.49
N VAL A 97 5.83 -5.57 -16.46
CA VAL A 97 5.05 -6.80 -16.32
C VAL A 97 4.67 -6.94 -14.85
N ALA A 98 3.44 -6.51 -14.53
CA ALA A 98 2.97 -6.25 -13.19
C ALA A 98 2.41 -7.53 -12.54
N ASP A 99 3.25 -8.54 -12.37
CA ASP A 99 2.90 -9.87 -11.86
C ASP A 99 2.41 -9.86 -10.39
N TRP A 100 3.12 -9.17 -9.49
CA TRP A 100 2.64 -8.99 -8.11
C TRP A 100 1.37 -8.14 -8.02
N PHE A 101 1.15 -7.23 -8.96
CA PHE A 101 -0.08 -6.45 -9.05
C PHE A 101 -1.27 -7.34 -9.47
N ALA A 102 -1.06 -8.20 -10.46
CA ALA A 102 -2.03 -9.23 -10.83
C ALA A 102 -2.32 -10.19 -9.67
N LEU A 103 -1.31 -10.56 -8.87
CA LEU A 103 -1.47 -11.36 -7.65
C LEU A 103 -2.33 -10.65 -6.59
N MET A 104 -2.04 -9.36 -6.31
CA MET A 104 -2.82 -8.54 -5.38
C MET A 104 -4.28 -8.38 -5.79
N ASN A 105 -4.54 -8.34 -7.10
CA ASN A 105 -5.88 -8.16 -7.68
C ASN A 105 -6.57 -9.50 -8.03
N ASP A 106 -6.13 -10.62 -7.42
CA ASP A 106 -6.72 -11.96 -7.54
C ASP A 106 -6.79 -12.51 -8.99
N LYS A 107 -5.96 -12.01 -9.90
CA LYS A 107 -5.94 -12.49 -11.29
C LYS A 107 -5.44 -13.93 -11.34
N MET A 108 -5.98 -14.71 -12.29
CA MET A 108 -5.66 -16.13 -12.45
C MET A 108 -5.88 -16.97 -11.18
N GLY A 109 -6.80 -16.54 -10.29
CA GLY A 109 -7.07 -17.18 -9.01
C GLY A 109 -6.01 -16.89 -7.93
N GLY A 110 -5.14 -15.89 -8.14
CA GLY A 110 -3.99 -15.61 -7.27
C GLY A 110 -2.80 -16.55 -7.48
N ASP A 111 -2.79 -17.33 -8.56
CA ASP A 111 -1.71 -18.27 -8.86
C ASP A 111 -0.57 -17.56 -9.59
N LEU A 112 0.52 -17.29 -8.87
CA LEU A 112 1.69 -16.60 -9.41
C LEU A 112 2.32 -17.35 -10.59
N HIS A 113 2.29 -18.69 -10.61
CA HIS A 113 2.83 -19.45 -11.73
C HIS A 113 2.03 -19.19 -13.01
N LYS A 114 0.70 -19.23 -12.93
CA LYS A 114 -0.16 -18.89 -14.07
C LYS A 114 0.04 -17.45 -14.53
N ILE A 115 0.19 -16.52 -13.59
CA ILE A 115 0.48 -15.11 -13.88
C ILE A 115 1.81 -14.98 -14.66
N THR A 116 2.87 -15.67 -14.24
CA THR A 116 4.16 -15.66 -14.96
C THR A 116 4.04 -16.24 -16.36
N VAL A 117 3.29 -17.33 -16.55
CA VAL A 117 3.03 -17.89 -17.89
C VAL A 117 2.32 -16.88 -18.78
N VAL A 118 1.27 -16.22 -18.26
CA VAL A 118 0.56 -15.16 -18.99
C VAL A 118 1.50 -13.99 -19.31
N GLY A 119 2.36 -13.56 -18.39
CA GLY A 119 3.30 -12.46 -18.62
C GLY A 119 4.28 -12.75 -19.76
N ARG A 120 4.80 -13.98 -19.84
CA ARG A 120 5.63 -14.44 -20.97
C ARG A 120 4.87 -14.43 -22.28
N TYR A 121 3.62 -14.91 -22.27
CA TYR A 121 2.72 -14.82 -23.41
C TYR A 121 2.54 -13.35 -23.88
N LEU A 122 2.33 -12.40 -22.96
CA LEU A 122 2.18 -10.99 -23.34
C LEU A 122 3.44 -10.43 -24.02
N ILE A 123 4.62 -10.79 -23.52
CA ILE A 123 5.90 -10.39 -24.13
C ILE A 123 6.02 -10.90 -25.57
N GLU A 124 5.67 -12.16 -25.82
CA GLU A 124 5.70 -12.74 -27.17
C GLU A 124 4.72 -12.03 -28.12
N VAL A 125 3.53 -11.66 -27.64
CA VAL A 125 2.60 -10.84 -28.44
C VAL A 125 3.20 -9.48 -28.79
N TRP A 126 3.81 -8.76 -27.85
CA TRP A 126 4.41 -7.44 -28.13
C TRP A 126 5.58 -7.51 -29.11
N LYS A 127 6.40 -8.57 -29.04
CA LYS A 127 7.49 -8.80 -30.01
C LYS A 127 6.96 -9.01 -31.43
N ALA A 128 5.80 -9.62 -31.58
CA ALA A 128 5.18 -9.90 -32.87
C ALA A 128 4.23 -8.79 -33.38
N ALA A 129 3.84 -7.83 -32.53
CA ALA A 129 2.84 -6.80 -32.86
C ALA A 129 3.37 -5.61 -33.69
N GLY A 130 4.57 -5.73 -34.29
CA GLY A 130 5.17 -4.66 -35.11
C GLY A 130 5.80 -3.51 -34.31
N MET A 131 6.20 -3.77 -33.06
CA MET A 131 6.88 -2.80 -32.20
C MET A 131 8.39 -2.74 -32.52
N ASP A 132 8.97 -1.54 -32.59
CA ASP A 132 10.42 -1.37 -32.66
C ASP A 132 11.04 -1.60 -31.27
N LEU A 133 11.66 -2.76 -31.11
CA LEU A 133 12.22 -3.19 -29.83
C LEU A 133 13.58 -2.53 -29.50
N SER A 134 14.16 -1.74 -30.40
CA SER A 134 15.52 -1.16 -30.23
C SER A 134 15.66 -0.30 -28.98
N ASN A 135 14.56 0.32 -28.53
CA ASN A 135 14.51 1.19 -27.36
C ASN A 135 13.40 0.78 -26.37
N VAL A 136 13.08 -0.52 -26.31
CA VAL A 136 12.05 -1.08 -25.44
C VAL A 136 12.68 -2.04 -24.44
N GLU A 137 12.25 -1.96 -23.19
CA GLU A 137 12.68 -2.85 -22.10
C GLU A 137 11.46 -3.54 -21.48
N PHE A 138 11.47 -4.87 -21.42
CA PHE A 138 10.50 -5.63 -20.64
C PHE A 138 11.09 -5.91 -19.25
N ARG A 139 10.40 -5.47 -18.20
CA ARG A 139 10.85 -5.60 -16.81
C ARG A 139 9.75 -6.24 -15.97
N TRP A 140 10.10 -7.26 -15.20
CA TRP A 140 9.18 -7.94 -14.29
C TRP A 140 9.15 -7.24 -12.94
N ALA A 141 7.94 -6.98 -12.43
CA ALA A 141 7.78 -6.26 -11.19
C ALA A 141 8.39 -7.01 -10.01
N SER A 142 8.08 -8.30 -9.87
CA SER A 142 8.64 -9.13 -8.80
C SER A 142 10.16 -9.20 -8.84
N GLU A 143 10.79 -9.40 -10.00
CA GLU A 143 12.25 -9.50 -10.14
C GLU A 143 12.94 -8.19 -9.73
N GLU A 144 12.54 -7.07 -10.36
CA GLU A 144 13.21 -5.79 -10.14
C GLU A 144 13.00 -5.26 -8.71
N ILE A 145 11.80 -5.45 -8.15
CA ILE A 145 11.51 -5.07 -6.75
C ILE A 145 12.33 -5.94 -5.78
N ASN A 146 12.47 -7.24 -6.03
CA ASN A 146 13.25 -8.12 -5.16
C ASN A 146 14.74 -7.78 -5.18
N ASP A 147 15.32 -7.62 -6.37
CA ASP A 147 16.73 -7.28 -6.54
C ASP A 147 17.08 -5.93 -5.91
N ASN A 148 16.09 -5.04 -5.77
CA ASN A 148 16.25 -3.70 -5.23
C ASN A 148 15.31 -3.42 -4.04
N ALA A 149 15.01 -4.44 -3.23
CA ALA A 149 14.04 -4.34 -2.14
C ALA A 149 14.41 -3.25 -1.11
N HIS A 150 15.71 -3.09 -0.86
CA HIS A 150 16.28 -2.06 0.02
C HIS A 150 16.06 -0.62 -0.48
N VAL A 151 15.66 -0.44 -1.75
CA VAL A 151 15.32 0.85 -2.36
C VAL A 151 13.81 0.99 -2.50
N TYR A 152 13.14 -0.02 -3.07
CA TYR A 152 11.72 0.04 -3.41
C TYR A 152 10.83 0.24 -2.17
N TRP A 153 10.96 -0.62 -1.16
CA TRP A 153 10.07 -0.62 -0.01
C TRP A 153 10.21 0.65 0.85
N PRO A 154 11.41 1.20 1.10
CA PRO A 154 11.51 2.51 1.75
C PRO A 154 10.80 3.65 1.02
N ILE A 155 10.76 3.63 -0.32
CA ILE A 155 9.97 4.61 -1.10
C ILE A 155 8.47 4.34 -0.89
N MET A 156 8.04 3.08 -0.98
CA MET A 156 6.64 2.67 -0.76
C MET A 156 6.12 3.12 0.62
N LEU A 157 6.89 2.86 1.69
CA LEU A 157 6.54 3.29 3.04
C LEU A 157 6.48 4.83 3.17
N ASP A 158 7.35 5.55 2.45
CA ASP A 158 7.34 7.01 2.40
C ASP A 158 6.14 7.58 1.62
N VAL A 159 5.69 6.88 0.57
CA VAL A 159 4.43 7.21 -0.12
C VAL A 159 3.26 6.98 0.83
N ALA A 160 3.15 5.79 1.42
CA ALA A 160 2.04 5.40 2.30
C ALA A 160 1.86 6.38 3.47
N ARG A 161 2.93 6.79 4.16
CA ARG A 161 2.82 7.68 5.33
C ARG A 161 2.32 9.10 5.00
N ARG A 162 2.35 9.52 3.73
CA ARG A 162 2.03 10.89 3.30
C ARG A 162 0.60 11.09 2.81
N PHE A 163 -0.16 10.00 2.70
CA PHE A 163 -1.55 10.05 2.24
C PHE A 163 -2.48 9.46 3.28
N ASN A 164 -3.73 9.89 3.26
CA ASN A 164 -4.79 9.34 4.09
C ASN A 164 -5.58 8.26 3.33
N VAL A 165 -6.39 7.50 4.07
CA VAL A 165 -7.20 6.42 3.49
C VAL A 165 -8.17 6.96 2.43
N THR A 166 -8.83 8.10 2.67
CA THR A 166 -9.74 8.73 1.68
C THR A 166 -9.06 8.93 0.33
N ARG A 167 -7.82 9.46 0.32
CA ARG A 167 -7.10 9.75 -0.92
C ARG A 167 -6.74 8.47 -1.68
N ILE A 168 -6.44 7.39 -0.96
CA ILE A 168 -6.08 6.10 -1.55
C ILE A 168 -7.31 5.33 -2.03
N LYS A 169 -8.44 5.37 -1.31
CA LYS A 169 -9.73 4.80 -1.77
C LYS A 169 -10.11 5.34 -3.16
N LYS A 170 -9.95 6.65 -3.37
CA LYS A 170 -10.16 7.28 -4.70
C LYS A 170 -9.27 6.76 -5.81
N CYS A 171 -8.08 6.22 -5.49
CA CYS A 171 -7.21 5.56 -6.47
C CYS A 171 -7.58 4.10 -6.73
N CYS A 172 -8.45 3.47 -5.94
CA CYS A 172 -8.76 2.05 -6.11
C CYS A 172 -9.60 1.75 -7.37
N GLN A 173 -10.12 2.77 -8.05
CA GLN A 173 -10.76 2.57 -9.36
C GLN A 173 -9.78 2.13 -10.46
N ILE A 174 -8.47 2.37 -10.32
CA ILE A 174 -7.46 2.00 -11.33
C ILE A 174 -7.37 0.49 -11.60
N MET A 175 -7.85 -0.32 -10.65
CA MET A 175 -7.91 -1.80 -10.75
C MET A 175 -9.30 -2.31 -11.17
N GLY A 176 -10.21 -1.42 -11.57
CA GLY A 176 -11.58 -1.74 -12.00
C GLY A 176 -12.55 -2.03 -10.85
N ARG A 177 -12.32 -1.50 -9.65
CA ARG A 177 -13.15 -1.74 -8.46
C ARG A 177 -13.77 -0.47 -7.90
N LEU A 178 -14.99 -0.58 -7.38
CA LEU A 178 -15.70 0.50 -6.67
C LEU A 178 -15.18 0.65 -5.23
N GLU A 179 -15.33 1.84 -4.65
CA GLU A 179 -14.77 2.19 -3.34
C GLU A 179 -15.39 1.42 -2.15
N GLY A 180 -16.56 0.80 -2.32
CA GLY A 180 -17.38 0.25 -1.22
C GLY A 180 -16.94 -1.10 -0.66
N ASN A 181 -16.29 -1.97 -1.45
CA ASN A 181 -15.94 -3.34 -1.06
C ASN A 181 -14.44 -3.62 -1.25
N LEU A 182 -13.59 -2.81 -0.59
CA LEU A 182 -12.15 -2.90 -0.73
C LEU A 182 -11.52 -3.86 0.29
N THR A 183 -10.65 -4.76 -0.18
CA THR A 183 -9.73 -5.50 0.70
C THR A 183 -8.55 -4.61 1.10
N ALA A 184 -7.89 -4.92 2.21
CA ALA A 184 -6.74 -4.14 2.64
C ALA A 184 -5.54 -4.26 1.67
N ALA A 185 -5.44 -5.35 0.89
CA ALA A 185 -4.45 -5.49 -0.19
C ALA A 185 -4.70 -4.51 -1.35
N GLN A 186 -5.96 -4.17 -1.62
CA GLN A 186 -6.31 -3.24 -2.69
C GLN A 186 -5.90 -1.79 -2.35
N VAL A 187 -5.64 -1.49 -1.08
CA VAL A 187 -5.03 -0.23 -0.64
C VAL A 187 -3.52 -0.20 -0.91
N LEU A 188 -2.84 -1.34 -0.83
CA LEU A 188 -1.41 -1.45 -1.10
C LEU A 188 -1.11 -1.23 -2.59
N TYR A 189 -1.98 -1.71 -3.48
CA TYR A 189 -1.82 -1.61 -4.94
C TYR A 189 -1.53 -0.18 -5.45
N PRO A 190 -2.39 0.85 -5.22
CA PRO A 190 -2.13 2.20 -5.71
C PRO A 190 -0.90 2.85 -5.07
N ILE A 191 -0.53 2.45 -3.85
CA ILE A 191 0.69 2.91 -3.18
C ILE A 191 1.92 2.35 -3.89
N MET A 192 1.90 1.06 -4.23
CA MET A 192 2.96 0.40 -5.00
C MET A 192 3.06 0.98 -6.42
N GLN A 193 1.95 1.17 -7.13
CA GLN A 193 1.99 1.74 -8.48
C GLN A 193 2.49 3.20 -8.49
N CYS A 194 2.16 3.99 -7.45
CA CYS A 194 2.76 5.30 -7.25
C CYS A 194 4.29 5.21 -7.00
N THR A 195 4.73 4.18 -6.28
CA THR A 195 6.14 3.89 -6.01
C THR A 195 6.90 3.54 -7.29
N ASP A 196 6.30 2.74 -8.17
CA ASP A 196 6.88 2.32 -9.46
C ASP A 196 7.36 3.51 -10.28
N VAL A 197 6.59 4.60 -10.33
CA VAL A 197 6.95 5.83 -11.05
C VAL A 197 8.35 6.32 -10.65
N PHE A 198 8.66 6.32 -9.36
CA PHE A 198 9.93 6.79 -8.83
C PHE A 198 11.02 5.72 -8.88
N PHE A 199 10.63 4.46 -8.65
CA PHE A 199 11.53 3.33 -8.69
C PHE A 199 12.11 3.12 -10.10
N LEU A 200 11.23 3.09 -11.11
CA LEU A 200 11.60 2.99 -12.53
C LEU A 200 12.28 4.25 -13.06
N ARG A 201 12.23 5.36 -12.30
CA ARG A 201 12.67 6.70 -12.70
C ARG A 201 11.98 7.15 -13.98
N ALA A 202 10.66 6.95 -14.03
CA ALA A 202 9.84 7.37 -15.15
C ALA A 202 9.80 8.89 -15.24
N ASP A 203 10.14 9.42 -16.41
CA ASP A 203 9.97 10.83 -16.74
C ASP A 203 8.55 11.10 -17.26
N ILE A 204 7.98 10.12 -17.97
CA ILE A 204 6.63 10.16 -18.53
C ILE A 204 5.86 8.89 -18.12
N CYS A 205 4.74 9.05 -17.43
CA CYS A 205 3.77 7.98 -17.22
C CYS A 205 2.86 7.89 -18.46
N GLN A 206 3.09 6.91 -19.34
CA GLN A 206 2.33 6.70 -20.58
C GLN A 206 1.29 5.58 -20.40
N LEU A 207 0.31 5.80 -19.52
CA LEU A 207 -0.74 4.82 -19.20
C LEU A 207 -2.11 5.27 -19.73
N GLY A 208 -3.15 4.45 -19.56
CA GLY A 208 -4.52 4.81 -19.97
C GLY A 208 -5.10 5.92 -19.09
N VAL A 209 -6.16 6.59 -19.58
CA VAL A 209 -6.91 7.59 -18.79
C VAL A 209 -7.45 6.99 -17.49
N ASP A 210 -7.74 5.69 -17.45
CA ASP A 210 -8.17 4.97 -16.26
C ASP A 210 -7.10 4.93 -15.13
N GLN A 211 -5.81 5.08 -15.47
CA GLN A 211 -4.69 5.13 -14.52
C GLN A 211 -4.40 6.55 -14.00
N ARG A 212 -5.18 7.56 -14.42
CA ARG A 212 -4.99 8.98 -14.08
C ARG A 212 -4.90 9.26 -12.58
N LYS A 213 -5.76 8.64 -11.76
CA LYS A 213 -5.89 8.97 -10.33
C LYS A 213 -4.61 8.67 -9.56
N VAL A 214 -3.90 7.59 -9.91
CA VAL A 214 -2.60 7.22 -9.30
C VAL A 214 -1.44 8.02 -9.89
N ASN A 215 -1.47 8.36 -11.19
CA ASN A 215 -0.48 9.25 -11.77
C ASN A 215 -0.52 10.64 -11.12
N MET A 216 -1.71 11.15 -10.82
CA MET A 216 -1.88 12.37 -10.03
C MET A 216 -1.39 12.21 -8.58
N LEU A 217 -1.60 11.05 -7.97
CA LEU A 217 -1.06 10.72 -6.64
C LEU A 217 0.48 10.83 -6.64
N ALA A 218 1.16 10.37 -7.70
CA ALA A 218 2.60 10.50 -7.83
C ALA A 218 3.05 11.98 -7.92
N ARG A 219 2.31 12.82 -8.63
CA ARG A 219 2.60 14.27 -8.68
C ARG A 219 2.38 14.95 -7.32
N GLU A 220 1.30 14.64 -6.62
CA GLU A 220 1.03 15.11 -5.26
C GLU A 220 2.11 14.66 -4.27
N TYR A 221 2.62 13.43 -4.44
CA TYR A 221 3.70 12.92 -3.61
C TYR A 221 4.99 13.74 -3.75
N CYS A 222 5.32 14.21 -4.96
CA CYS A 222 6.44 15.14 -5.15
C CYS A 222 6.27 16.44 -4.33
N ASP A 223 5.05 16.97 -4.25
CA ASP A 223 4.76 18.17 -3.45
C ASP A 223 4.88 17.90 -1.95
N HIS A 224 4.35 16.76 -1.48
CA HIS A 224 4.45 16.34 -0.08
C HIS A 224 5.88 16.00 0.35
N ALA A 225 6.68 15.41 -0.55
CA ALA A 225 8.06 15.02 -0.29
C ALA A 225 8.95 16.22 0.05
N LYS A 226 8.61 17.42 -0.43
CA LYS A 226 9.38 18.67 -0.29
C LYS A 226 10.84 18.53 -0.74
N ASP A 227 11.12 17.54 -1.57
CA ASP A 227 12.43 17.33 -2.18
C ASP A 227 12.48 18.13 -3.49
N LYS A 228 13.14 19.29 -3.44
CA LYS A 228 13.28 20.19 -4.59
C LYS A 228 14.03 19.55 -5.78
N LYS A 229 14.71 18.41 -5.58
CA LYS A 229 15.39 17.67 -6.66
C LYS A 229 14.47 16.67 -7.37
N ARG A 230 13.34 16.31 -6.75
CA ARG A 230 12.40 15.33 -7.31
C ARG A 230 11.57 16.00 -8.40
N ARG A 231 11.75 15.56 -9.65
CA ARG A 231 10.98 16.06 -10.79
C ARG A 231 9.61 15.42 -10.80
N LYS A 232 8.57 16.20 -11.12
CA LYS A 232 7.23 15.67 -11.31
C LYS A 232 7.22 14.85 -12.62
N PRO A 233 6.63 13.65 -12.62
CA PRO A 233 6.45 12.89 -13.85
C PRO A 233 5.44 13.62 -14.75
N VAL A 234 5.72 13.68 -16.05
CA VAL A 234 4.73 14.09 -17.04
C VAL A 234 3.72 12.94 -17.15
N ILE A 235 2.43 13.25 -17.11
CA ILE A 235 1.37 12.25 -17.33
C ILE A 235 0.93 12.40 -18.78
N LEU A 236 1.05 11.32 -19.57
CA LEU A 236 0.64 11.28 -20.97
C LEU A 236 -0.39 10.15 -21.14
N SER A 237 -1.64 10.46 -20.77
CA SER A 237 -2.73 9.48 -20.71
C SER A 237 -3.29 9.22 -22.10
N HIS A 238 -3.30 7.97 -22.57
CA HIS A 238 -3.84 7.61 -23.88
C HIS A 238 -5.33 7.25 -23.85
N HIS A 239 -5.97 7.37 -25.01
CA HIS A 239 -7.38 7.08 -25.22
C HIS A 239 -7.76 5.63 -24.86
N MET A 240 -8.94 5.45 -24.26
CA MET A 240 -9.49 4.14 -23.93
C MET A 240 -10.35 3.63 -25.09
N LEU A 241 -9.91 2.59 -25.81
CA LEU A 241 -10.70 2.04 -26.91
C LEU A 241 -12.07 1.51 -26.44
N TYR A 242 -13.11 1.82 -27.20
CA TYR A 242 -14.47 1.35 -26.93
C TYR A 242 -14.60 -0.18 -27.02
N GLY A 243 -15.53 -0.73 -26.24
CA GLY A 243 -15.99 -2.11 -26.43
C GLY A 243 -16.85 -2.20 -27.69
N LEU A 244 -16.92 -3.39 -28.31
CA LEU A 244 -17.67 -3.57 -29.56
C LEU A 244 -19.20 -3.47 -29.40
N LYS A 245 -19.74 -3.61 -28.19
CA LYS A 245 -21.19 -3.55 -27.93
C LYS A 245 -21.62 -2.15 -27.49
N GLU A 246 -22.89 -1.83 -27.71
CA GLU A 246 -23.48 -0.56 -27.30
C GLU A 246 -23.37 -0.36 -25.77
N GLY A 247 -23.05 0.87 -25.35
CA GLY A 247 -22.92 1.23 -23.92
C GLY A 247 -21.60 0.81 -23.26
N GLN A 248 -20.69 0.14 -23.96
CA GLN A 248 -19.39 -0.26 -23.41
C GLN A 248 -18.31 0.79 -23.65
N GLU A 249 -18.05 1.62 -22.64
CA GLU A 249 -17.03 2.68 -22.72
C GLU A 249 -15.58 2.15 -22.75
N LYS A 250 -15.38 0.87 -22.43
CA LYS A 250 -14.08 0.21 -22.47
C LYS A 250 -14.24 -1.25 -22.84
N MET A 251 -13.27 -1.77 -23.59
CA MET A 251 -13.17 -3.19 -23.89
C MET A 251 -12.99 -4.02 -22.61
N SER A 252 -13.81 -5.06 -22.41
CA SER A 252 -13.80 -5.91 -21.22
C SER A 252 -13.33 -7.34 -21.55
N LYS A 253 -12.55 -7.94 -20.65
CA LYS A 253 -12.13 -9.35 -20.76
C LYS A 253 -13.26 -10.32 -20.36
N SER A 254 -14.27 -9.84 -19.64
CA SER A 254 -15.39 -10.65 -19.14
C SER A 254 -16.33 -11.09 -20.26
N ASP A 255 -16.49 -10.26 -21.28
CA ASP A 255 -17.30 -10.53 -22.46
C ASP A 255 -16.38 -10.75 -23.68
N PRO A 256 -16.15 -12.02 -24.11
CA PRO A 256 -15.22 -12.32 -25.19
C PRO A 256 -15.60 -11.74 -26.55
N ASP A 257 -16.86 -11.35 -26.74
CA ASP A 257 -17.36 -10.73 -27.97
C ASP A 257 -17.34 -9.19 -27.90
N SER A 258 -17.08 -8.62 -26.72
CA SER A 258 -16.83 -7.18 -26.58
C SER A 258 -15.42 -6.76 -27.02
N ALA A 259 -14.52 -7.72 -27.18
CA ALA A 259 -13.09 -7.52 -27.36
C ALA A 259 -12.52 -8.36 -28.52
N ILE A 260 -11.62 -7.77 -29.29
CA ILE A 260 -10.77 -8.52 -30.23
C ILE A 260 -9.47 -8.86 -29.52
N PHE A 261 -9.08 -10.13 -29.56
CA PHE A 261 -7.82 -10.61 -29.01
C PHE A 261 -6.74 -10.67 -30.10
N MET A 262 -5.48 -10.54 -29.68
CA MET A 262 -4.32 -10.41 -30.58
C MET A 262 -4.08 -11.64 -31.47
N GLU A 263 -4.66 -12.78 -31.11
CA GLU A 263 -4.53 -14.06 -31.79
C GLU A 263 -5.88 -14.62 -32.28
N ASP A 264 -6.95 -13.81 -32.29
CA ASP A 264 -8.24 -14.21 -32.88
C ASP A 264 -8.07 -14.55 -34.37
N GLY A 265 -8.77 -15.59 -34.84
CA GLY A 265 -8.74 -16.00 -36.24
C GLY A 265 -9.43 -14.99 -37.16
N VAL A 266 -9.26 -15.16 -38.48
CA VAL A 266 -9.88 -14.27 -39.49
C VAL A 266 -11.41 -14.23 -39.32
N GLU A 267 -12.02 -15.41 -39.17
CA GLU A 267 -13.46 -15.56 -38.98
C GLU A 267 -13.96 -14.93 -37.67
N ASP A 268 -13.17 -15.00 -36.60
CA ASP A 268 -13.52 -14.40 -35.31
C ASP A 268 -13.52 -12.86 -35.38
N VAL A 269 -12.49 -12.28 -36.03
CA VAL A 269 -12.40 -10.83 -36.25
C VAL A 269 -13.59 -10.36 -37.09
N GLU A 270 -13.89 -11.07 -38.18
CA GLU A 270 -15.02 -10.75 -39.05
C GLU A 270 -16.35 -10.82 -38.29
N ARG A 271 -16.61 -11.92 -37.59
CA ARG A 271 -17.83 -12.12 -36.79
C ARG A 271 -18.02 -11.00 -35.77
N LYS A 272 -16.98 -10.67 -35.01
CA LYS A 272 -17.02 -9.64 -33.96
C LYS A 272 -17.29 -8.25 -34.54
N ILE A 273 -16.55 -7.84 -35.58
CA ILE A 273 -16.73 -6.53 -36.23
C ILE A 273 -18.09 -6.43 -36.91
N ARG A 274 -18.57 -7.48 -37.60
CA ARG A 274 -19.91 -7.49 -38.21
C ARG A 274 -21.00 -7.26 -37.16
N SER A 275 -20.86 -7.85 -35.98
CA SER A 275 -21.81 -7.69 -34.86
C SER A 275 -21.68 -6.39 -34.06
N ALA A 276 -20.63 -5.60 -34.29
CA ALA A 276 -20.31 -4.44 -33.47
C ALA A 276 -21.30 -3.26 -33.66
N TYR A 277 -21.46 -2.47 -32.61
CA TYR A 277 -22.21 -1.22 -32.63
C TYR A 277 -21.55 -0.21 -33.59
N CYS A 278 -22.33 0.41 -34.47
CA CYS A 278 -21.80 1.33 -35.49
C CYS A 278 -22.84 2.40 -35.87
N PRO A 279 -23.18 3.33 -34.96
CA PRO A 279 -24.20 4.34 -35.20
C PRO A 279 -23.73 5.38 -36.23
N THR A 280 -24.67 5.88 -37.03
CA THR A 280 -24.47 6.96 -38.02
C THR A 280 -24.93 8.34 -37.52
N ALA A 281 -25.57 8.40 -36.34
CA ALA A 281 -25.97 9.62 -35.65
C ALA A 281 -25.90 9.40 -34.14
N ALA A 282 -25.64 10.48 -33.38
CA ALA A 282 -25.60 10.38 -31.92
C ALA A 282 -26.97 9.93 -31.36
N PRO A 283 -26.99 9.09 -30.31
CA PRO A 283 -28.23 8.66 -29.67
C PRO A 283 -29.01 9.88 -29.15
N ARG A 284 -30.30 9.97 -29.46
CA ARG A 284 -31.17 11.03 -28.93
C ARG A 284 -31.34 10.80 -27.43
N THR A 285 -30.79 11.67 -26.58
CA THR A 285 -31.01 11.62 -25.14
C THR A 285 -32.50 11.80 -24.81
N GLU A 286 -33.08 10.91 -23.99
CA GLU A 286 -34.49 10.90 -23.54
C GLU A 286 -34.93 12.10 -22.67
N ALA A 287 -34.23 13.23 -22.70
CA ALA A 287 -34.63 14.45 -21.97
C ALA A 287 -35.74 15.27 -22.67
N GLY A 288 -36.18 14.86 -23.88
CA GLY A 288 -37.11 15.64 -24.71
C GLY A 288 -38.54 15.09 -24.87
N LEU A 289 -38.87 13.93 -24.26
CA LEU A 289 -40.17 13.26 -24.43
C LEU A 289 -40.84 13.00 -23.07
N ARG A 290 -41.15 14.07 -22.34
CA ARG A 290 -42.29 14.05 -21.41
C ARG A 290 -43.31 15.06 -21.90
N GLN A 291 -44.28 14.56 -22.67
CA GLN A 291 -45.56 15.24 -22.79
C GLN A 291 -46.13 15.41 -21.38
N GLN A 292 -46.53 16.64 -21.06
CA GLN A 292 -47.20 16.99 -19.83
C GLN A 292 -48.54 16.23 -19.77
N THR A 293 -48.64 15.25 -18.88
CA THR A 293 -49.92 14.84 -18.30
C THR A 293 -49.99 15.38 -16.88
N PRO A 294 -50.99 16.21 -16.53
CA PRO A 294 -51.14 16.74 -15.20
C PRO A 294 -51.87 15.74 -14.30
N GLY A 295 -51.28 15.43 -13.14
CA GLY A 295 -51.92 14.68 -12.06
C GLY A 295 -51.23 13.36 -11.77
N ASP A 296 -50.38 13.32 -10.75
CA ASP A 296 -50.69 12.63 -9.49
C ASP A 296 -49.54 12.78 -8.50
N ASN A 297 -49.87 13.31 -7.33
CA ASN A 297 -49.06 13.25 -6.11
C ASN A 297 -49.22 11.86 -5.49
N CYS A 298 -48.13 11.21 -5.07
CA CYS A 298 -48.03 10.57 -3.75
C CYS A 298 -46.63 10.02 -3.47
N ASP A 299 -46.27 10.12 -2.19
CA ASP A 299 -45.14 9.50 -1.49
C ASP A 299 -44.96 8.00 -1.77
N ALA A 300 -43.72 7.51 -1.76
CA ALA A 300 -43.32 6.28 -1.05
C ALA A 300 -41.81 5.97 -1.20
N THR A 301 -41.11 6.06 -0.05
CA THR A 301 -40.12 5.11 0.50
C THR A 301 -39.07 4.46 -0.41
N GLU A 302 -37.81 4.83 -0.16
CA GLU A 302 -36.63 3.97 -0.38
C GLU A 302 -36.72 2.75 0.54
N ASP A 303 -36.92 1.56 -0.04
CA ASP A 303 -36.49 0.27 0.54
C ASP A 303 -36.75 -0.85 -0.48
N ALA A 304 -35.69 -1.30 -1.16
CA ALA A 304 -35.66 -2.63 -1.79
C ALA A 304 -34.20 -3.05 -2.05
N ALA A 305 -33.55 -3.55 -1.01
CA ALA A 305 -32.43 -4.47 -1.13
C ALA A 305 -32.97 -5.84 -1.58
N GLY A 306 -32.38 -6.45 -2.63
CA GLY A 306 -32.82 -7.76 -3.10
C GLY A 306 -32.00 -8.37 -4.22
N ALA A 307 -30.94 -9.09 -3.82
CA ALA A 307 -30.43 -10.34 -4.42
C ALA A 307 -30.08 -10.39 -5.93
N GLY A 308 -28.78 -10.39 -6.20
CA GLY A 308 -28.17 -10.80 -7.47
C GLY A 308 -26.72 -10.35 -7.50
N GLY A 309 -25.78 -11.22 -7.12
CA GLY A 309 -24.35 -10.91 -7.13
C GLY A 309 -23.78 -10.88 -8.54
N GLU A 310 -23.87 -9.73 -9.20
CA GLU A 310 -22.99 -9.36 -10.30
C GLU A 310 -22.00 -8.30 -9.76
N GLU A 311 -20.70 -8.51 -9.97
CA GLU A 311 -19.69 -7.49 -9.66
C GLU A 311 -20.00 -6.22 -10.47
N GLU A 312 -20.56 -5.19 -9.84
CA GLU A 312 -20.74 -3.89 -10.50
C GLU A 312 -19.37 -3.29 -10.86
N ASP A 313 -19.07 -3.26 -12.16
CA ASP A 313 -17.88 -2.68 -12.76
C ASP A 313 -17.85 -1.16 -12.52
N ALA A 314 -16.70 -0.65 -12.08
CA ALA A 314 -16.45 0.77 -11.84
C ALA A 314 -16.46 1.63 -13.12
N GLY A 315 -16.61 1.02 -14.30
CA GLY A 315 -16.67 1.69 -15.61
C GLY A 315 -17.90 2.58 -15.88
N LYS A 316 -18.62 3.08 -14.86
CA LYS A 316 -19.76 4.01 -15.00
C LYS A 316 -19.38 5.50 -14.91
N GLU A 317 -18.17 5.86 -14.46
CA GLU A 317 -17.62 7.23 -14.64
C GLU A 317 -17.11 7.38 -16.09
N SER A 318 -17.38 8.52 -16.77
CA SER A 318 -16.96 8.76 -18.16
C SER A 318 -15.46 8.48 -18.34
N MET A 319 -15.13 7.41 -19.08
CA MET A 319 -13.74 6.95 -19.29
C MET A 319 -13.02 7.72 -20.40
N HIS A 320 -13.72 8.69 -20.99
CA HIS A 320 -13.26 9.61 -22.03
C HIS A 320 -13.38 11.05 -21.52
N LEU A 321 -12.37 11.86 -21.83
CA LEU A 321 -12.26 13.26 -21.43
C LEU A 321 -12.70 14.22 -22.54
N GLY A 322 -12.74 13.76 -23.79
CA GLY A 322 -13.19 14.54 -24.94
C GLY A 322 -14.70 14.83 -24.93
N ASN A 323 -15.08 16.06 -25.28
CA ASN A 323 -16.49 16.49 -25.49
C ASN A 323 -16.83 16.69 -26.99
N ASP A 324 -15.96 16.21 -27.87
CA ASP A 324 -16.03 16.40 -29.31
C ASP A 324 -17.14 15.54 -29.93
N ASP A 325 -17.55 15.81 -31.16
CA ASP A 325 -18.66 15.08 -31.77
C ASP A 325 -18.39 13.57 -31.94
N ASP A 326 -17.12 13.14 -31.92
CA ASP A 326 -16.75 11.71 -31.85
C ASP A 326 -17.14 11.06 -30.52
N SER A 327 -16.92 11.73 -29.39
CA SER A 327 -17.23 11.17 -28.07
C SER A 327 -18.73 11.13 -27.79
N LYS A 328 -19.53 11.93 -28.51
CA LYS A 328 -21.00 11.85 -28.49
C LYS A 328 -21.52 10.71 -29.35
N LEU A 329 -20.83 10.36 -30.43
CA LEU A 329 -21.24 9.30 -31.34
C LEU A 329 -20.96 7.90 -30.77
N LYS A 330 -19.89 7.75 -29.96
CA LYS A 330 -19.48 6.49 -29.30
C LYS A 330 -19.48 5.28 -30.26
N ASN A 331 -18.86 5.46 -31.43
CA ASN A 331 -18.81 4.44 -32.49
C ASN A 331 -17.47 3.67 -32.43
N PRO A 332 -17.45 2.40 -31.97
CA PRO A 332 -16.21 1.62 -31.84
C PRO A 332 -15.52 1.32 -33.17
N ILE A 333 -16.25 1.26 -34.29
CA ILE A 333 -15.65 1.01 -35.61
C ILE A 333 -14.80 2.20 -36.04
N LEU A 334 -15.35 3.42 -35.97
CA LEU A 334 -14.60 4.65 -36.27
C LEU A 334 -13.43 4.84 -35.30
N ASP A 335 -13.64 4.52 -34.02
CA ASP A 335 -12.60 4.57 -32.99
C ASP A 335 -11.40 3.69 -33.35
N TYR A 336 -11.64 2.45 -33.80
CA TYR A 336 -10.55 1.53 -34.17
C TYR A 336 -9.84 1.99 -35.46
N VAL A 337 -10.58 2.53 -36.43
CA VAL A 337 -9.98 3.14 -37.62
C VAL A 337 -9.05 4.29 -37.22
N ARG A 338 -9.49 5.19 -36.33
CA ARG A 338 -8.69 6.34 -35.88
C ARG A 338 -7.44 5.93 -35.11
N HIS A 339 -7.60 5.11 -34.09
CA HIS A 339 -6.57 4.90 -33.07
C HIS A 339 -5.67 3.70 -33.36
N ILE A 340 -6.11 2.75 -34.20
CA ILE A 340 -5.30 1.60 -34.61
C ILE A 340 -4.84 1.74 -36.05
N VAL A 341 -5.76 1.89 -37.00
CA VAL A 341 -5.44 1.77 -38.44
C VAL A 341 -4.74 3.01 -38.99
N LEU A 342 -5.27 4.21 -38.73
CA LEU A 342 -4.76 5.50 -39.23
C LEU A 342 -3.83 6.22 -38.24
N SER A 343 -3.55 5.60 -37.10
CA SER A 343 -2.67 6.17 -36.06
C SER A 343 -1.16 6.10 -36.41
N PRO A 344 -0.64 5.01 -37.04
CA PRO A 344 0.74 4.95 -37.49
C PRO A 344 1.07 6.04 -38.54
N PRO A 345 2.27 6.64 -38.53
CA PRO A 345 2.64 7.60 -39.56
C PRO A 345 2.62 6.97 -40.97
N GLY A 346 1.88 7.58 -41.90
CA GLY A 346 1.82 7.15 -43.30
C GLY A 346 0.93 5.93 -43.59
N SER A 347 0.15 5.46 -42.61
CA SER A 347 -0.85 4.41 -42.83
C SER A 347 -2.03 4.91 -43.66
N THR A 348 -2.67 3.99 -44.39
CA THR A 348 -3.90 4.26 -45.13
C THR A 348 -5.00 3.29 -44.73
N PHE A 349 -6.25 3.70 -44.92
CA PHE A 349 -7.44 2.88 -44.72
C PHE A 349 -8.20 2.78 -46.03
N ALA A 350 -8.64 1.58 -46.40
CA ALA A 350 -9.36 1.37 -47.65
C ALA A 350 -10.73 0.71 -47.42
N CYS A 351 -11.75 1.18 -48.13
CA CYS A 351 -13.05 0.54 -48.19
C CYS A 351 -13.65 0.62 -49.60
N CYS A 352 -14.63 -0.23 -49.87
CA CYS A 352 -15.34 -0.26 -51.14
C CYS A 352 -16.59 0.63 -51.07
N ARG A 353 -16.81 1.47 -52.09
CA ARG A 353 -18.02 2.28 -52.24
C ARG A 353 -18.95 1.67 -53.29
N ARG A 354 -20.27 1.90 -53.13
CA ARG A 354 -21.24 1.64 -54.20
C ARG A 354 -21.11 2.74 -55.25
N ALA A 355 -20.74 2.40 -56.48
CA ALA A 355 -20.79 3.35 -57.58
C ALA A 355 -22.23 3.90 -57.69
N GLY A 356 -22.38 5.22 -57.65
CA GLY A 356 -23.64 5.85 -58.04
C GLY A 356 -23.90 5.58 -59.51
N LEU A 357 -25.18 5.54 -59.92
CA LEU A 357 -25.60 5.39 -61.32
C LEU A 357 -24.90 6.44 -62.20
N GLY A 358 -23.75 6.07 -62.77
CA GLY A 358 -22.98 6.87 -63.70
C GLY A 358 -23.14 6.26 -65.08
N THR A 359 -23.62 7.03 -66.04
CA THR A 359 -23.73 6.63 -67.44
C THR A 359 -22.35 6.26 -67.97
N VAL A 360 -22.10 4.96 -68.13
CA VAL A 360 -21.06 4.46 -69.01
C VAL A 360 -21.57 4.66 -70.43
N GLU A 361 -20.92 5.53 -71.22
CA GLU A 361 -21.09 5.52 -72.67
C GLU A 361 -20.49 4.20 -73.21
N THR A 362 -21.34 3.19 -73.37
CA THR A 362 -20.98 1.94 -74.03
C THR A 362 -21.09 2.11 -75.54
N SER A 363 -19.97 2.00 -76.28
CA SER A 363 -20.03 1.59 -77.68
C SER A 363 -20.13 0.06 -77.75
N THR A 364 -21.32 -0.43 -78.11
CA THR A 364 -21.61 -1.67 -78.87
C THR A 364 -20.72 -2.90 -78.58
N THR A 365 -21.20 -3.95 -77.92
CA THR A 365 -22.04 -5.01 -78.50
C THR A 365 -22.27 -6.12 -77.46
N LYS A 366 -23.52 -6.56 -77.34
CA LYS A 366 -24.04 -7.85 -76.87
C LYS A 366 -23.37 -8.55 -75.67
N GLY A 367 -24.04 -8.42 -74.52
CA GLY A 367 -24.43 -9.56 -73.67
C GLY A 367 -23.40 -10.02 -72.64
N GLU A 368 -23.29 -9.29 -71.53
CA GLU A 368 -22.67 -9.76 -70.29
C GLU A 368 -23.50 -9.24 -69.10
N GLU A 369 -23.66 -10.06 -68.06
CA GLU A 369 -24.29 -9.69 -66.80
C GLU A 369 -23.61 -8.42 -66.23
N MET A 370 -24.42 -7.44 -65.81
CA MET A 370 -23.92 -6.28 -65.07
C MET A 370 -23.35 -6.71 -63.72
N GLY A 371 -22.04 -6.98 -63.66
CA GLY A 371 -21.31 -6.98 -62.41
C GLY A 371 -21.17 -5.55 -61.89
N GLU A 372 -21.65 -5.28 -60.67
CA GLU A 372 -21.39 -4.02 -59.96
C GLU A 372 -19.87 -3.83 -59.78
N VAL A 373 -19.30 -2.77 -60.34
CA VAL A 373 -17.89 -2.40 -60.10
C VAL A 373 -17.84 -1.60 -58.79
N ALA A 374 -17.41 -2.24 -57.71
CA ALA A 374 -17.13 -1.56 -56.45
C ALA A 374 -15.90 -0.65 -56.61
N GLU A 375 -16.04 0.64 -56.35
CA GLU A 375 -14.93 1.60 -56.39
C GLU A 375 -14.15 1.52 -55.06
N ARG A 376 -12.85 1.24 -55.12
CA ARG A 376 -11.97 1.21 -53.93
C ARG A 376 -11.54 2.63 -53.58
N ILE A 377 -11.91 3.11 -52.41
CA ILE A 377 -11.47 4.41 -51.87
C ILE A 377 -10.37 4.16 -50.85
N VAL A 378 -9.35 5.01 -50.86
CA VAL A 378 -8.21 4.98 -49.94
C VAL A 378 -8.14 6.32 -49.21
N TYR A 379 -8.12 6.26 -47.88
CA TYR A 379 -8.03 7.39 -46.98
C TYR A 379 -6.66 7.40 -46.29
N ASP A 380 -6.05 8.57 -46.16
CA ASP A 380 -4.86 8.82 -45.35
C ASP A 380 -5.16 9.68 -44.11
N CYS A 381 -6.41 10.13 -43.96
CA CYS A 381 -6.88 10.97 -42.87
C CYS A 381 -8.19 10.44 -42.26
N TYR A 382 -8.27 10.42 -40.92
CA TYR A 382 -9.48 9.99 -40.20
C TYR A 382 -10.68 10.89 -40.47
N ASP A 383 -10.46 12.20 -40.57
CA ASP A 383 -11.55 13.17 -40.75
C ASP A 383 -12.29 12.95 -42.08
N ASP A 384 -11.59 12.49 -43.11
CA ASP A 384 -12.20 12.15 -44.41
C ASP A 384 -13.05 10.88 -44.32
N VAL A 385 -12.56 9.83 -43.62
CA VAL A 385 -13.34 8.60 -43.35
C VAL A 385 -14.62 8.96 -42.60
N LYS A 386 -14.50 9.76 -41.55
CA LYS A 386 -15.63 10.20 -40.71
C LYS A 386 -16.63 11.01 -41.52
N SER A 387 -16.16 11.97 -42.31
CA SER A 387 -17.01 12.82 -43.15
C SER A 387 -17.79 11.99 -44.19
N ASP A 388 -17.13 11.03 -44.84
CA ASP A 388 -17.77 10.15 -45.81
C ASP A 388 -18.75 9.17 -45.18
N PHE A 389 -18.44 8.66 -43.98
CA PHE A 389 -19.36 7.82 -43.22
C PHE A 389 -20.60 8.59 -42.75
N LEU A 390 -20.43 9.77 -42.15
CA LEU A 390 -21.55 10.57 -41.62
C LEU A 390 -22.42 11.18 -42.72
N SER A 391 -21.85 11.46 -43.90
CA SER A 391 -22.61 11.88 -45.08
C SER A 391 -23.31 10.73 -45.82
N GLY A 392 -23.07 9.48 -45.41
CA GLY A 392 -23.62 8.29 -46.05
C GLY A 392 -22.94 7.92 -47.38
N ARG A 393 -21.77 8.49 -47.70
CA ARG A 393 -20.95 8.10 -48.86
C ARG A 393 -20.35 6.70 -48.69
N ILE A 394 -20.10 6.27 -47.46
CA ILE A 394 -19.74 4.90 -47.09
C ILE A 394 -20.79 4.36 -46.12
N SER A 395 -21.26 3.12 -46.33
CA SER A 395 -22.19 2.45 -45.41
C SER A 395 -21.48 1.84 -44.18
N PRO A 396 -22.20 1.57 -43.07
CA PRO A 396 -21.66 0.82 -41.94
C PRO A 396 -21.02 -0.52 -42.31
N ASP A 397 -21.62 -1.27 -43.24
CA ASP A 397 -21.08 -2.55 -43.69
C ASP A 397 -19.77 -2.38 -44.46
N GLN A 398 -19.68 -1.36 -45.34
CA GLN A 398 -18.46 -1.06 -46.09
C GLN A 398 -17.31 -0.61 -45.18
N LEU A 399 -17.62 0.20 -44.16
CA LEU A 399 -16.66 0.61 -43.14
C LEU A 399 -16.16 -0.59 -42.32
N LYS A 400 -17.09 -1.47 -41.91
CA LYS A 400 -16.78 -2.72 -41.19
C LYS A 400 -15.92 -3.66 -42.03
N ASP A 401 -16.27 -3.88 -43.29
CA ASP A 401 -15.50 -4.75 -44.21
C ASP A 401 -14.07 -4.22 -44.39
N GLY A 402 -13.91 -2.90 -44.58
CA GLY A 402 -12.59 -2.27 -44.65
C GLY A 402 -11.78 -2.46 -43.35
N LEU A 403 -12.43 -2.32 -42.19
CA LEU A 403 -11.77 -2.53 -40.90
C LEU A 403 -11.39 -4.00 -40.66
N VAL A 404 -12.22 -4.96 -41.09
CA VAL A 404 -11.90 -6.39 -41.01
C VAL A 404 -10.64 -6.70 -41.79
N VAL A 405 -10.49 -6.18 -43.01
CA VAL A 405 -9.28 -6.37 -43.82
C VAL A 405 -8.06 -5.78 -43.09
N ALA A 406 -8.13 -4.52 -42.68
CA ALA A 406 -7.02 -3.83 -42.02
C ALA A 406 -6.59 -4.53 -40.72
N LEU A 407 -7.54 -4.92 -39.86
CA LEU A 407 -7.21 -5.62 -38.61
C LEU A 407 -6.60 -7.00 -38.86
N ASN A 408 -7.08 -7.74 -39.85
CA ASN A 408 -6.51 -9.04 -40.18
C ASN A 408 -5.07 -8.93 -40.68
N GLU A 409 -4.76 -7.93 -41.50
CA GLU A 409 -3.38 -7.64 -41.92
C GLU A 409 -2.48 -7.30 -40.74
N LEU A 410 -2.95 -6.46 -39.81
CA LEU A 410 -2.20 -6.07 -38.61
C LEU A 410 -1.99 -7.21 -37.61
N LEU A 411 -2.94 -8.14 -37.50
CA LEU A 411 -2.86 -9.31 -36.60
C LEU A 411 -2.09 -10.49 -37.21
N GLN A 412 -1.92 -10.52 -38.53
CA GLN A 412 -1.28 -11.65 -39.22
C GLN A 412 0.14 -11.95 -38.69
N PRO A 413 1.03 -10.96 -38.45
CA PRO A 413 2.35 -11.23 -37.88
C PRO A 413 2.30 -11.94 -36.51
N VAL A 414 1.30 -11.62 -35.68
CA VAL A 414 1.12 -12.27 -34.38
C VAL A 414 0.65 -13.71 -34.58
N ARG A 415 -0.33 -13.96 -35.46
CA ARG A 415 -0.79 -15.32 -35.78
C ARG A 415 0.36 -16.19 -36.29
N ASP A 416 1.13 -15.67 -37.24
CA ASP A 416 2.30 -16.33 -37.81
C ASP A 416 3.33 -16.69 -36.73
N HIS A 417 3.60 -15.79 -35.79
CA HIS A 417 4.54 -16.02 -34.67
C HIS A 417 4.10 -17.21 -33.81
N PHE A 418 2.84 -17.21 -33.36
CA PHE A 418 2.30 -18.27 -32.52
C PHE A 418 2.07 -19.61 -33.26
N GLU A 419 2.06 -19.61 -34.59
CA GLU A 419 2.04 -20.84 -35.39
C GLU A 419 3.45 -21.43 -35.53
N LYS A 420 4.43 -20.59 -35.87
CA LYS A 420 5.80 -21.00 -36.26
C LYS A 420 6.73 -21.22 -35.07
N ASP A 421 6.54 -20.50 -33.97
CA ASP A 421 7.35 -20.64 -32.76
C ASP A 421 6.71 -21.63 -31.77
N ASP A 422 7.36 -22.77 -31.54
CA ASP A 422 6.87 -23.83 -30.66
C ASP A 422 6.68 -23.36 -29.20
N GLU A 423 7.57 -22.50 -28.70
CA GLU A 423 7.51 -21.99 -27.33
C GLU A 423 6.33 -21.04 -27.16
N ALA A 424 6.18 -20.09 -28.10
CA ALA A 424 5.06 -19.16 -28.11
C ALA A 424 3.72 -19.91 -28.23
N ARG A 425 3.62 -20.89 -29.14
CA ARG A 425 2.43 -21.73 -29.30
C ARG A 425 2.02 -22.42 -28.00
N ASN A 426 2.98 -23.05 -27.33
CA ASN A 426 2.75 -23.73 -26.05
C ASN A 426 2.29 -22.76 -24.94
N LEU A 427 2.86 -21.56 -24.88
CA LEU A 427 2.39 -20.52 -23.94
C LEU A 427 0.93 -20.15 -24.22
N LEU A 428 0.55 -19.96 -25.49
CA LEU A 428 -0.83 -19.63 -25.87
C LEU A 428 -1.82 -20.76 -25.52
N GLU A 429 -1.45 -22.02 -25.75
CA GLU A 429 -2.25 -23.19 -25.37
C GLU A 429 -2.53 -23.22 -23.87
N GLN A 430 -1.50 -23.01 -23.03
CA GLN A 430 -1.65 -22.93 -21.58
C GLN A 430 -2.56 -21.77 -21.15
N VAL A 431 -2.39 -20.57 -21.74
CA VAL A 431 -3.24 -19.41 -21.43
C VAL A 431 -4.71 -19.67 -21.78
N ARG A 432 -4.99 -20.36 -22.90
CA ARG A 432 -6.34 -20.78 -23.29
C ARG A 432 -6.92 -21.82 -22.32
N GLU A 433 -6.10 -22.75 -21.84
CA GLU A 433 -6.53 -23.76 -20.86
C GLU A 433 -6.87 -23.15 -19.50
N PHE A 434 -6.10 -22.17 -19.03
CA PHE A 434 -6.38 -21.51 -17.76
C PHE A 434 -7.78 -20.93 -17.70
N LYS A 435 -8.28 -20.35 -18.80
CA LYS A 435 -9.66 -19.84 -18.91
C LYS A 435 -10.69 -20.95 -18.75
N ARG A 436 -10.47 -22.12 -19.37
CA ARG A 436 -11.40 -23.27 -19.29
C ARG A 436 -11.49 -23.83 -17.86
N THR A 437 -10.39 -23.76 -17.13
CA THR A 437 -10.28 -24.29 -15.77
C THR A 437 -10.96 -23.38 -14.73
N THR A 438 -10.83 -22.06 -14.86
CA THR A 438 -11.52 -21.10 -13.97
C THR A 438 -13.04 -21.12 -14.12
N THR A 439 -13.58 -21.38 -15.31
CA THR A 439 -15.03 -21.49 -15.53
C THR A 439 -15.63 -22.78 -14.94
N SER A 440 -14.84 -23.83 -14.77
CA SER A 440 -15.28 -25.12 -14.21
C SER A 440 -15.26 -25.17 -12.68
N THR A 441 -14.40 -24.38 -12.02
CA THR A 441 -14.23 -24.43 -10.56
C THR A 441 -15.31 -23.68 -9.77
N ALA A 442 -16.20 -22.92 -10.42
CA ALA A 442 -17.35 -22.32 -9.76
C ALA A 442 -18.44 -23.36 -9.37
N ALA A 443 -18.34 -24.61 -9.84
CA ALA A 443 -19.37 -25.64 -9.63
C ALA A 443 -18.90 -26.93 -8.93
N ALA A 444 -17.65 -27.04 -8.45
CA ALA A 444 -17.18 -28.26 -7.79
C ALA A 444 -16.22 -27.99 -6.63
N THR A 445 -16.73 -28.10 -5.41
CA THR A 445 -15.94 -28.47 -4.24
C THR A 445 -15.48 -29.91 -4.41
N GLY A 446 -14.18 -30.13 -4.62
CA GLY A 446 -13.64 -31.48 -4.65
C GLY A 446 -12.24 -31.58 -5.23
N VAL A 447 -11.26 -31.64 -4.32
CA VAL A 447 -9.95 -32.32 -4.41
C VAL A 447 -9.35 -32.48 -5.81
N VAL A 448 -8.28 -31.71 -6.10
CA VAL A 448 -7.32 -32.07 -7.16
C VAL A 448 -6.04 -32.56 -6.50
N GLY A 449 -5.68 -33.80 -6.83
CA GLY A 449 -4.49 -34.48 -6.35
C GLY A 449 -3.21 -33.94 -6.98
N GLY A 450 -2.18 -33.83 -6.14
CA GLY A 450 -0.79 -33.61 -6.47
C GLY A 450 0.03 -33.83 -5.20
N ASP A 451 0.92 -34.83 -5.20
CA ASP A 451 1.68 -35.36 -4.04
C ASP A 451 2.77 -34.41 -3.48
N ALA A 452 2.71 -33.11 -3.81
CA ALA A 452 3.60 -32.10 -3.23
C ALA A 452 2.80 -31.16 -2.32
N PRO A 453 3.17 -31.00 -1.03
CA PRO A 453 2.51 -30.03 -0.16
C PRO A 453 2.61 -28.63 -0.81
N PRO A 454 1.52 -27.83 -0.80
CA PRO A 454 1.51 -26.54 -1.47
C PRO A 454 2.61 -25.65 -0.87
N LYS A 455 3.41 -25.02 -1.73
CA LYS A 455 4.51 -24.14 -1.33
C LYS A 455 3.95 -22.97 -0.50
N VAL A 456 4.40 -22.86 0.75
CA VAL A 456 4.01 -21.77 1.66
C VAL A 456 4.90 -20.57 1.35
N PHE A 457 4.32 -19.50 0.81
CA PHE A 457 5.03 -18.25 0.55
C PHE A 457 5.03 -17.39 1.82
N ARG A 458 6.04 -17.60 2.68
CA ARG A 458 6.30 -16.79 3.88
C ARG A 458 7.79 -16.63 4.13
N LEU A 459 8.19 -15.50 4.69
CA LEU A 459 9.53 -15.36 5.27
C LEU A 459 9.64 -16.39 6.41
N ASP A 460 10.76 -17.12 6.50
CA ASP A 460 10.98 -18.10 7.58
C ASP A 460 12.25 -17.75 8.37
N LEU A 461 12.10 -16.90 9.39
CA LEU A 461 13.22 -16.44 10.20
C LEU A 461 13.82 -17.56 11.07
N VAL A 462 13.02 -18.58 11.40
CA VAL A 462 13.50 -19.77 12.10
C VAL A 462 14.40 -20.59 11.17
N GLY A 463 13.93 -20.88 9.95
CA GLY A 463 14.70 -21.58 8.93
C GLY A 463 15.99 -20.85 8.54
N ALA A 464 15.96 -19.52 8.53
CA ALA A 464 17.13 -18.67 8.29
C ALA A 464 18.09 -18.55 9.50
N GLY A 465 17.73 -19.10 10.67
CA GLY A 465 18.55 -19.03 11.88
C GLY A 465 18.62 -17.64 12.53
N VAL A 466 17.72 -16.72 12.16
CA VAL A 466 17.66 -15.35 12.71
C VAL A 466 16.97 -15.34 14.07
N VAL A 467 15.96 -16.19 14.25
CA VAL A 467 15.23 -16.35 15.53
C VAL A 467 15.17 -17.81 15.97
N PRO A 468 15.17 -18.08 17.28
CA PRO A 468 15.00 -19.43 17.80
C PRO A 468 13.56 -19.94 17.56
N PRO A 469 13.36 -21.26 17.32
CA PRO A 469 12.04 -21.85 17.19
C PRO A 469 11.24 -21.78 18.50
N SER A 470 9.91 -21.79 18.41
CA SER A 470 9.00 -21.84 19.57
C SER A 470 9.24 -20.73 20.61
N CYS A 471 9.66 -19.55 20.15
CA CYS A 471 9.98 -18.42 21.00
C CYS A 471 8.74 -17.70 21.55
N HIS A 472 8.97 -16.88 22.58
CA HIS A 472 8.07 -15.82 23.02
C HIS A 472 8.44 -14.52 22.30
N LEU A 473 7.53 -14.00 21.48
CA LEU A 473 7.72 -12.77 20.71
C LEU A 473 7.16 -11.55 21.45
N VAL A 474 8.00 -10.52 21.60
CA VAL A 474 7.59 -9.19 22.06
C VAL A 474 7.84 -8.20 20.94
N MET A 475 6.80 -7.44 20.57
CA MET A 475 6.93 -6.35 19.62
C MET A 475 7.27 -5.06 20.36
N SER A 476 8.32 -4.36 19.92
CA SER A 476 8.73 -3.10 20.53
C SER A 476 7.62 -2.03 20.42
N PRO A 477 7.56 -1.06 21.34
CA PRO A 477 6.70 0.11 21.17
C PRO A 477 7.12 0.92 19.94
N LEU A 478 6.17 1.64 19.35
CA LEU A 478 6.49 2.57 18.27
C LEU A 478 7.32 3.75 18.83
N PRO A 479 8.37 4.20 18.12
CA PRO A 479 9.24 5.28 18.57
C PRO A 479 8.51 6.60 18.82
N ASP A 480 8.86 7.25 19.92
CA ASP A 480 8.47 8.60 20.26
C ASP A 480 9.70 9.44 20.67
N SER A 481 9.54 10.75 20.84
CA SER A 481 10.68 11.64 21.11
C SER A 481 11.13 11.63 22.57
N ASN A 482 10.34 11.08 23.48
CA ASN A 482 10.58 11.12 24.91
C ASN A 482 9.95 9.90 25.61
N PRO A 483 10.61 8.72 25.55
CA PRO A 483 10.05 7.49 26.07
C PRO A 483 9.84 7.57 27.58
N THR A 484 8.66 7.12 28.03
CA THR A 484 8.34 7.00 29.45
C THR A 484 9.06 5.81 30.08
N LEU A 485 9.27 5.85 31.39
CA LEU A 485 9.78 4.70 32.11
C LEU A 485 8.79 3.53 32.08
N GLN A 486 7.48 3.83 32.09
CA GLN A 486 6.41 2.84 31.94
C GLN A 486 6.55 2.01 30.66
N SER A 487 6.76 2.65 29.50
CA SER A 487 6.83 1.91 28.23
C SER A 487 7.99 0.93 28.20
N VAL A 488 9.11 1.26 28.86
CA VAL A 488 10.26 0.36 28.98
C VAL A 488 10.00 -0.77 29.97
N THR A 489 9.37 -0.48 31.12
CA THR A 489 9.01 -1.50 32.11
C THR A 489 7.96 -2.48 31.59
N ASP A 490 7.04 -2.01 30.74
CA ASP A 490 6.05 -2.85 30.07
C ASP A 490 6.73 -3.85 29.11
N VAL A 491 7.72 -3.39 28.33
CA VAL A 491 8.52 -4.29 27.47
C VAL A 491 9.26 -5.33 28.31
N LEU A 492 9.86 -4.92 29.43
CA LEU A 492 10.57 -5.84 30.31
C LEU A 492 9.62 -6.87 30.94
N ALA A 493 8.42 -6.45 31.37
CA ALA A 493 7.38 -7.33 31.90
C ALA A 493 6.87 -8.31 30.84
N MET A 494 6.64 -7.84 29.61
CA MET A 494 6.28 -8.70 28.47
C MET A 494 7.35 -9.76 28.21
N LEU A 495 8.63 -9.37 28.17
CA LEU A 495 9.74 -10.32 27.99
C LEU A 495 9.79 -11.35 29.13
N ARG A 496 9.54 -10.95 30.37
CA ARG A 496 9.44 -11.85 31.53
C ARG A 496 8.30 -12.85 31.40
N GLY A 497 7.16 -12.44 30.83
CA GLY A 497 5.97 -13.26 30.61
C GLY A 497 6.20 -14.53 29.79
N GLY A 498 7.28 -14.58 29.01
CA GLY A 498 7.71 -15.79 28.28
C GLY A 498 8.20 -16.95 29.17
N GLY A 499 8.39 -16.73 30.48
CA GLY A 499 8.99 -17.70 31.40
C GLY A 499 10.50 -17.81 31.24
N THR A 500 11.16 -18.66 32.03
CA THR A 500 12.63 -18.78 32.06
C THR A 500 13.21 -19.76 31.03
N THR A 501 12.39 -20.67 30.51
CA THR A 501 12.82 -21.75 29.61
C THR A 501 12.55 -21.47 28.13
N THR A 502 11.61 -20.57 27.83
CA THR A 502 11.26 -20.22 26.44
C THR A 502 12.25 -19.19 25.89
N PRO A 503 12.84 -19.40 24.69
CA PRO A 503 13.62 -18.38 24.03
C PRO A 503 12.79 -17.10 23.79
N ARG A 504 13.40 -15.92 23.96
CA ARG A 504 12.68 -14.63 23.85
C ARG A 504 13.19 -13.86 22.64
N VAL A 505 12.27 -13.26 21.89
CA VAL A 505 12.57 -12.39 20.74
C VAL A 505 11.97 -11.02 20.98
N LEU A 506 12.79 -9.97 20.87
CA LEU A 506 12.33 -8.58 20.83
C LEU A 506 12.47 -8.06 19.40
N MET A 507 11.34 -7.81 18.73
CA MET A 507 11.30 -7.25 17.38
C MET A 507 11.22 -5.72 17.44
N LEU A 508 12.24 -5.04 16.91
CA LEU A 508 12.29 -3.59 16.77
C LEU A 508 11.58 -3.17 15.48
N LEU A 509 10.42 -2.52 15.62
CA LEU A 509 9.48 -2.21 14.54
C LEU A 509 9.89 -0.96 13.71
N ASP A 510 11.12 -0.91 13.20
CA ASP A 510 11.68 0.30 12.58
C ASP A 510 11.01 0.70 11.25
N TRP A 511 10.55 -0.25 10.43
CA TRP A 511 9.80 0.07 9.21
C TRP A 511 8.32 0.35 9.47
N THR A 512 7.68 -0.37 10.40
CA THR A 512 6.33 -0.01 10.88
C THR A 512 6.32 1.38 11.50
N ALA A 513 7.38 1.77 12.22
CA ALA A 513 7.55 3.13 12.73
C ALA A 513 7.61 4.17 11.60
N ARG A 514 8.37 3.89 10.53
CA ARG A 514 8.44 4.79 9.36
C ARG A 514 7.09 4.98 8.69
N VAL A 515 6.36 3.90 8.43
CA VAL A 515 5.08 3.97 7.72
C VAL A 515 4.00 4.65 8.57
N ASN A 516 4.08 4.52 9.90
CA ASN A 516 3.22 5.23 10.85
C ASN A 516 3.67 6.67 11.12
N ASN A 517 4.71 7.15 10.44
CA ASN A 517 5.27 8.50 10.59
C ASN A 517 5.78 8.82 12.01
N SER A 518 6.20 7.80 12.77
CA SER A 518 6.90 7.99 14.05
C SER A 518 8.20 8.77 13.83
N LEU A 519 8.43 9.80 14.65
CA LEU A 519 9.63 10.64 14.58
C LEU A 519 9.90 11.23 13.16
N ASP A 520 8.84 11.72 12.50
CA ASP A 520 8.87 12.21 11.10
C ASP A 520 9.38 11.17 10.08
N ALA A 521 9.32 9.88 10.44
CA ALA A 521 9.92 8.76 9.70
C ALA A 521 11.44 8.88 9.47
N ASP A 522 12.16 9.64 10.31
CA ASP A 522 13.61 9.77 10.21
C ASP A 522 14.31 8.48 10.69
N PRO A 523 15.03 7.77 9.80
CA PRO A 523 15.72 6.52 10.15
C PRO A 523 16.68 6.65 11.33
N LYS A 524 17.36 7.80 11.43
CA LYS A 524 18.36 8.05 12.48
C LYS A 524 17.69 8.29 13.82
N LEU A 525 16.54 8.98 13.84
CA LEU A 525 15.78 9.19 15.07
C LEU A 525 15.12 7.89 15.55
N ILE A 526 14.59 7.08 14.63
CA ILE A 526 14.04 5.75 14.95
C ILE A 526 15.13 4.85 15.54
N SER A 527 16.30 4.79 14.89
CA SER A 527 17.44 4.02 15.41
C SER A 527 17.93 4.54 16.77
N ALA A 528 17.96 5.86 16.95
CA ALA A 528 18.30 6.50 18.22
C ALA A 528 17.34 6.11 19.36
N TYR A 529 16.03 6.06 19.08
CA TYR A 529 15.04 5.61 20.05
C TYR A 529 15.31 4.17 20.48
N TYR A 530 15.53 3.24 19.54
CA TYR A 530 15.76 1.84 19.89
C TYR A 530 17.09 1.62 20.62
N ALA A 531 18.14 2.38 20.31
CA ALA A 531 19.38 2.34 21.09
C ALA A 531 19.16 2.77 22.56
N VAL A 532 18.37 3.82 22.78
CA VAL A 532 17.98 4.27 24.13
C VAL A 532 17.10 3.24 24.83
N LEU A 533 16.11 2.66 24.13
CA LEU A 533 15.24 1.59 24.66
C LEU A 533 16.07 0.40 25.14
N LEU A 534 16.95 -0.13 24.30
CA LEU A 534 17.76 -1.31 24.61
C LEU A 534 18.72 -1.06 25.78
N SER A 535 19.38 0.09 25.83
CA SER A 535 20.24 0.47 26.97
C SER A 535 19.44 0.56 28.26
N THR A 536 18.23 1.13 28.20
CA THR A 536 17.38 1.26 29.38
C THR A 536 16.84 -0.09 29.84
N LEU A 537 16.48 -0.99 28.93
CA LEU A 537 16.07 -2.36 29.25
C LEU A 537 17.18 -3.11 29.99
N ARG A 538 18.44 -3.01 29.53
CA ARG A 538 19.60 -3.61 30.19
C ARG A 538 19.79 -3.05 31.61
N ALA A 539 19.74 -1.72 31.76
CA ALA A 539 19.89 -1.08 33.05
C ALA A 539 18.79 -1.49 34.06
N LEU A 540 17.55 -1.57 33.60
CA LEU A 540 16.41 -1.96 34.43
C LEU A 540 16.42 -3.44 34.77
N ASP A 541 16.77 -4.31 33.81
CA ASP A 541 16.93 -5.74 34.04
C ASP A 541 18.05 -6.02 35.06
N GLU A 542 19.18 -5.32 34.97
CA GLU A 542 20.25 -5.42 35.97
C GLU A 542 19.76 -4.98 37.36
N HIS A 543 19.03 -3.87 37.43
CA HIS A 543 18.55 -3.33 38.70
C HIS A 543 17.48 -4.21 39.38
N LEU A 544 16.51 -4.70 38.60
CA LEU A 544 15.33 -5.41 39.10
C LEU A 544 15.55 -6.92 39.18
N HIS A 545 16.32 -7.49 38.24
CA HIS A 545 16.40 -8.93 38.00
C HIS A 545 17.83 -9.45 37.82
N GLY A 546 18.86 -8.64 38.11
CA GLY A 546 20.26 -9.03 38.01
C GLY A 546 20.71 -9.44 36.61
N GLY A 547 20.10 -8.86 35.57
CA GLY A 547 20.50 -9.09 34.17
C GLY A 547 20.03 -10.43 33.60
N SER A 548 19.13 -11.12 34.30
CA SER A 548 18.68 -12.47 33.94
C SER A 548 17.72 -12.50 32.75
N ILE A 549 17.05 -11.39 32.41
CA ILE A 549 16.08 -11.34 31.33
C ILE A 549 16.76 -11.11 29.99
N MET A 550 17.45 -9.97 29.85
CA MET A 550 17.99 -9.44 28.60
C MET A 550 19.15 -10.28 28.05
N LYS A 551 19.88 -11.01 28.91
CA LYS A 551 20.96 -11.93 28.49
C LYS A 551 20.48 -13.01 27.51
N ASN A 552 19.21 -13.40 27.59
CA ASN A 552 18.63 -14.48 26.77
C ASN A 552 17.59 -13.97 25.76
N VAL A 553 17.63 -12.67 25.41
CA VAL A 553 16.74 -12.06 24.41
C VAL A 553 17.47 -11.93 23.09
N THR A 554 16.89 -12.50 22.03
CA THR A 554 17.30 -12.24 20.64
C THR A 554 16.65 -10.95 20.18
N VAL A 555 17.44 -9.92 19.88
CA VAL A 555 16.94 -8.64 19.37
C VAL A 555 17.01 -8.65 17.85
N VAL A 556 15.91 -8.35 17.18
CA VAL A 556 15.79 -8.37 15.72
C VAL A 556 15.29 -7.02 15.24
N THR A 557 15.97 -6.40 14.29
CA THR A 557 15.46 -5.22 13.60
C THR A 557 14.55 -5.66 12.46
N GLN A 558 13.32 -5.12 12.41
CA GLN A 558 12.32 -5.53 11.43
C GLN A 558 12.82 -5.36 9.99
N SER A 559 13.48 -4.24 9.66
CA SER A 559 14.05 -4.03 8.33
C SER A 559 15.10 -5.04 7.91
N GLU A 560 16.00 -5.42 8.82
CA GLU A 560 17.04 -6.42 8.58
C GLU A 560 16.43 -7.81 8.38
N ALA A 561 15.35 -8.12 9.12
CA ALA A 561 14.60 -9.36 8.98
C ALA A 561 13.86 -9.43 7.64
N ILE A 562 13.15 -8.36 7.26
CA ILE A 562 12.43 -8.28 5.98
C ILE A 562 13.39 -8.50 4.80
N LEU A 563 14.59 -7.90 4.86
CA LEU A 563 15.57 -8.00 3.78
C LEU A 563 16.26 -9.37 3.65
N GLN A 564 16.02 -10.33 4.57
CA GLN A 564 16.46 -11.71 4.41
C GLN A 564 15.75 -12.41 3.24
N ASP A 565 14.45 -12.16 3.10
CA ASP A 565 13.63 -12.68 2.00
C ASP A 565 12.45 -11.70 1.77
N PRO A 566 12.72 -10.58 1.10
CA PRO A 566 11.71 -9.53 0.91
C PRO A 566 10.52 -10.05 0.09
N SER A 567 10.76 -10.94 -0.86
CA SER A 567 9.71 -11.54 -1.70
C SER A 567 8.66 -12.22 -0.83
N ASN A 568 9.08 -13.19 -0.02
CA ASN A 568 8.14 -13.97 0.77
C ASN A 568 7.53 -13.16 1.93
N TYR A 569 8.23 -12.16 2.45
CA TYR A 569 7.65 -11.23 3.43
C TYR A 569 6.50 -10.42 2.84
N TRP A 570 6.72 -9.74 1.71
CA TRP A 570 5.69 -8.87 1.12
C TRP A 570 4.54 -9.65 0.49
N ILE A 571 4.78 -10.87 -0.01
CA ILE A 571 3.70 -11.79 -0.37
C ILE A 571 2.84 -12.12 0.87
N SER A 572 3.44 -12.28 2.05
CA SER A 572 2.68 -12.50 3.30
C SER A 572 1.82 -11.27 3.66
N VAL A 573 2.35 -10.05 3.49
CA VAL A 573 1.60 -8.80 3.68
C VAL A 573 0.42 -8.71 2.69
N ILE A 574 0.65 -9.02 1.42
CA ILE A 574 -0.38 -9.05 0.37
C ILE A 574 -1.48 -10.05 0.73
N ASN A 575 -1.12 -11.26 1.16
CA ASN A 575 -2.09 -12.28 1.50
C ASN A 575 -2.88 -11.95 2.77
N ALA A 576 -2.23 -11.33 3.78
CA ALA A 576 -2.94 -10.73 4.90
C ALA A 576 -3.94 -9.66 4.43
N GLY A 577 -3.53 -8.80 3.51
CA GLY A 577 -4.39 -7.77 2.96
C GLY A 577 -5.57 -8.30 2.14
N ARG A 578 -5.41 -9.42 1.42
CA ARG A 578 -6.49 -10.09 0.66
C ARG A 578 -7.53 -10.73 1.57
N HIS A 579 -7.11 -11.13 2.78
CA HIS A 579 -7.97 -11.81 3.74
C HIS A 579 -8.96 -10.87 4.44
N PHE A 580 -8.55 -9.63 4.73
CA PHE A 580 -9.36 -8.67 5.47
C PHE A 580 -9.96 -7.61 4.57
N SER A 581 -11.19 -7.19 4.88
CA SER A 581 -11.69 -5.92 4.34
C SER A 581 -10.88 -4.76 4.91
N LEU A 582 -10.83 -3.64 4.18
CA LEU A 582 -10.19 -2.42 4.65
C LEU A 582 -10.79 -1.95 5.98
N ASP A 583 -12.12 -1.98 6.10
CA ASP A 583 -12.83 -1.58 7.31
C ASP A 583 -12.48 -2.48 8.50
N GLU A 584 -12.27 -3.78 8.28
CA GLU A 584 -11.81 -4.70 9.33
C GLU A 584 -10.42 -4.34 9.83
N VAL A 585 -9.49 -4.00 8.93
CA VAL A 585 -8.14 -3.57 9.33
C VAL A 585 -8.17 -2.21 10.03
N MET A 586 -9.11 -1.33 9.68
CA MET A 586 -9.28 -0.02 10.32
C MET A 586 -9.97 -0.09 11.69
N MET A 587 -10.96 -0.97 11.84
CA MET A 587 -11.92 -1.01 12.97
C MET A 587 -11.78 -2.24 13.89
N GLY A 588 -11.03 -3.27 13.49
CA GLY A 588 -10.92 -4.52 14.26
C GLY A 588 -12.17 -5.41 14.21
N GLY A 589 -12.99 -5.31 13.16
CA GLY A 589 -14.02 -6.30 12.82
C GLY A 589 -15.23 -6.44 13.75
N ALA A 590 -15.38 -5.67 14.83
CA ALA A 590 -16.62 -5.71 15.62
C ALA A 590 -17.01 -4.36 16.21
N LYS A 591 -18.31 -4.04 16.12
CA LYS A 591 -18.98 -2.98 16.90
C LYS A 591 -18.80 -3.12 18.44
N ASN A 592 -18.17 -4.21 18.90
CA ASN A 592 -17.95 -4.58 20.30
C ASN A 592 -16.47 -4.64 20.73
N VAL A 593 -15.50 -4.16 19.94
CA VAL A 593 -14.13 -3.95 20.45
C VAL A 593 -14.12 -2.65 21.25
N GLY A 594 -14.50 -2.71 22.52
CA GLY A 594 -14.42 -1.59 23.44
C GLY A 594 -12.96 -1.11 23.57
N GLY A 595 -12.69 0.14 23.24
CA GLY A 595 -11.46 0.85 23.65
C GLY A 595 -10.30 0.92 22.65
N GLY A 596 -10.32 0.20 21.52
CA GLY A 596 -9.33 0.36 20.45
C GLY A 596 -9.74 1.46 19.49
N GLY A 597 -8.98 2.57 19.43
CA GLY A 597 -9.31 3.75 18.61
C GLY A 597 -9.65 3.40 17.15
N SER A 598 -10.93 3.59 16.80
CA SER A 598 -11.46 3.51 15.44
C SER A 598 -10.66 4.45 14.52
N MET A 599 -9.93 3.88 13.56
CA MET A 599 -9.24 4.69 12.56
C MET A 599 -10.28 5.36 11.66
N LYS A 600 -10.18 6.67 11.47
CA LYS A 600 -11.01 7.41 10.50
C LYS A 600 -10.36 7.42 9.12
N ASP A 601 -11.17 7.56 8.07
CA ASP A 601 -10.67 7.67 6.69
C ASP A 601 -9.72 8.86 6.46
N SER A 602 -9.83 9.90 7.30
CA SER A 602 -8.95 11.07 7.27
C SER A 602 -7.54 10.79 7.81
N GLU A 603 -7.32 9.65 8.47
CA GLU A 603 -6.03 9.26 9.02
C GLU A 603 -5.10 8.64 7.98
N GLY A 604 -3.79 8.67 8.28
CA GLY A 604 -2.74 8.19 7.38
C GLY A 604 -2.86 6.71 7.07
N VAL A 605 -2.88 6.35 5.78
CA VAL A 605 -3.02 4.96 5.31
C VAL A 605 -1.88 4.07 5.81
N GLY A 606 -0.74 4.65 6.19
CA GLY A 606 0.39 3.93 6.75
C GLY A 606 0.03 3.06 7.96
N LYS A 607 -0.97 3.42 8.77
CA LYS A 607 -1.46 2.58 9.88
C LYS A 607 -2.04 1.23 9.41
N VAL A 608 -2.76 1.24 8.28
CA VAL A 608 -3.29 0.02 7.66
C VAL A 608 -2.13 -0.88 7.24
N ILE A 609 -1.13 -0.31 6.56
CA ILE A 609 0.07 -1.04 6.12
C ILE A 609 0.86 -1.58 7.32
N GLY A 610 1.05 -0.77 8.37
CA GLY A 610 1.74 -1.18 9.60
C GLY A 610 1.06 -2.37 10.31
N ARG A 611 -0.28 -2.41 10.34
CA ARG A 611 -1.04 -3.55 10.89
C ARG A 611 -0.83 -4.82 10.06
N LEU A 612 -0.86 -4.73 8.73
CA LEU A 612 -0.59 -5.87 7.85
C LEU A 612 0.86 -6.38 7.99
N MET A 613 1.83 -5.47 8.12
CA MET A 613 3.24 -5.82 8.40
C MET A 613 3.39 -6.58 9.72
N MET A 614 2.70 -6.17 10.78
CA MET A 614 2.74 -6.89 12.05
C MET A 614 2.24 -8.34 11.93
N ILE A 615 1.19 -8.59 11.14
CA ILE A 615 0.72 -9.96 10.88
C ILE A 615 1.81 -10.76 10.15
N ALA A 616 2.45 -10.17 9.14
CA ALA A 616 3.56 -10.79 8.42
C ALA A 616 4.78 -11.04 9.33
N ASP A 617 5.08 -10.15 10.28
CA ASP A 617 6.15 -10.35 11.27
C ASP A 617 5.87 -11.57 12.16
N VAL A 618 4.62 -11.76 12.61
CA VAL A 618 4.24 -12.95 13.40
C VAL A 618 4.38 -14.22 12.57
N LEU A 619 3.96 -14.21 11.30
CA LEU A 619 4.14 -15.35 10.38
C LEU A 619 5.62 -15.65 10.11
N ALA A 620 6.45 -14.61 10.05
CA ALA A 620 7.87 -14.73 9.81
C ALA A 620 8.61 -15.39 10.97
N VAL A 621 8.24 -15.02 12.20
CA VAL A 621 8.82 -15.55 13.44
C VAL A 621 8.23 -16.92 13.80
N ASN A 622 6.96 -17.18 13.47
CA ASN A 622 6.22 -18.38 13.88
C ASN A 622 6.34 -18.66 15.41
N PRO A 623 5.97 -17.70 16.28
CA PRO A 623 6.21 -17.81 17.71
C PRO A 623 5.24 -18.78 18.39
N LYS A 624 5.64 -19.31 19.55
CA LYS A 624 4.75 -20.08 20.43
C LYS A 624 3.76 -19.17 21.17
N SER A 625 4.22 -17.98 21.55
CA SER A 625 3.40 -16.96 22.21
C SER A 625 3.85 -15.57 21.84
N ILE A 626 2.93 -14.61 21.93
CA ILE A 626 3.18 -13.21 21.63
C ILE A 626 2.65 -12.34 22.77
N ALA A 627 3.42 -11.34 23.18
CA ALA A 627 2.96 -10.27 24.04
C ALA A 627 2.80 -8.97 23.25
N LEU A 628 1.62 -8.37 23.37
CA LEU A 628 1.27 -7.11 22.73
C LEU A 628 0.88 -6.08 23.78
N PHE A 629 1.19 -4.82 23.52
CA PHE A 629 0.64 -3.71 24.31
C PHE A 629 -0.89 -3.71 24.21
N GLU A 630 -1.57 -3.41 25.33
CA GLU A 630 -2.99 -3.08 25.29
C GLU A 630 -3.25 -1.84 24.45
N ALA A 631 -4.48 -1.69 23.97
CA ALA A 631 -4.92 -0.47 23.31
C ALA A 631 -4.78 0.69 24.30
N SER A 632 -3.71 1.49 24.19
CA SER A 632 -3.72 2.82 24.76
C SER A 632 -4.87 3.57 24.07
N GLY A 633 -5.87 4.02 24.81
CA GLY A 633 -6.92 4.90 24.29
C GLY A 633 -6.29 6.08 23.56
N GLY A 634 -6.14 5.95 22.24
CA GLY A 634 -5.55 6.96 21.40
C GLY A 634 -6.59 8.03 21.14
N LYS A 635 -6.31 9.25 21.61
CA LYS A 635 -6.96 10.52 21.23
C LYS A 635 -8.42 10.40 20.76
N GLY A 636 -9.34 10.60 21.68
CA GLY A 636 -10.74 10.91 21.37
C GLY A 636 -11.58 10.72 22.64
N ASP A 637 -12.19 11.80 23.11
CA ASP A 637 -13.17 11.90 24.20
C ASP A 637 -13.42 10.63 25.01
N CYS A 638 -12.83 10.56 26.21
CA CYS A 638 -13.39 9.75 27.27
C CYS A 638 -13.89 10.69 28.37
N ASP A 639 -15.20 10.88 28.38
CA ASP A 639 -15.95 11.48 29.47
C ASP A 639 -15.73 10.65 30.74
N ALA A 640 -14.79 11.10 31.57
CA ALA A 640 -14.36 10.41 32.80
C ALA A 640 -15.46 10.39 33.89
N SER A 641 -16.59 11.05 33.66
CA SER A 641 -17.69 11.14 34.61
C SER A 641 -18.51 9.85 34.75
N LYS A 642 -18.45 8.91 33.78
CA LYS A 642 -19.22 7.66 33.83
C LYS A 642 -18.54 6.48 34.53
N SER A 643 -17.27 6.61 34.91
CA SER A 643 -16.50 5.50 35.51
C SER A 643 -16.62 5.41 37.04
N ILE A 644 -17.39 6.29 37.68
CA ILE A 644 -17.48 6.37 39.14
C ILE A 644 -18.78 5.74 39.70
N GLU A 645 -19.82 5.50 38.90
CA GLU A 645 -21.14 5.09 39.45
C GLU A 645 -21.42 3.57 39.49
N ASN A 646 -20.64 2.70 38.86
CA ASN A 646 -20.92 1.26 38.86
C ASN A 646 -19.80 0.43 39.52
N MET A 647 -19.61 0.60 40.82
CA MET A 647 -19.09 -0.48 41.69
C MET A 647 -20.27 -1.17 42.37
N THR A 648 -20.99 -1.99 41.61
CA THR A 648 -21.87 -3.02 42.16
C THR A 648 -21.39 -4.36 41.66
N ILE A 649 -21.02 -5.20 42.62
CA ILE A 649 -20.55 -6.57 42.47
C ILE A 649 -21.66 -7.39 41.79
N GLU A 650 -21.49 -7.72 40.52
CA GLU A 650 -22.12 -8.88 39.90
C GLU A 650 -21.04 -9.70 39.19
N GLU A 651 -20.92 -10.96 39.60
CA GLU A 651 -20.02 -11.96 39.02
C GLU A 651 -20.42 -12.23 37.57
N GLY A 652 -19.75 -11.57 36.63
CA GLY A 652 -19.83 -11.83 35.20
C GLY A 652 -18.43 -11.76 34.60
N GLU A 653 -18.04 -12.75 33.82
CA GLU A 653 -16.74 -12.82 33.13
C GLU A 653 -16.43 -11.52 32.38
N GLU A 654 -15.51 -10.70 32.91
CA GLU A 654 -14.94 -9.56 32.19
C GLU A 654 -14.19 -10.08 30.96
N LYS A 655 -14.81 -9.99 29.78
CA LYS A 655 -14.10 -10.20 28.51
C LYS A 655 -13.07 -9.09 28.33
N ALA A 656 -11.80 -9.43 28.54
CA ALA A 656 -10.66 -8.54 28.37
C ALA A 656 -10.70 -7.80 27.02
N THR A 657 -10.54 -6.48 27.05
CA THR A 657 -10.49 -5.60 25.88
C THR A 657 -9.24 -5.87 25.04
N GLN A 658 -9.40 -6.61 23.95
CA GLN A 658 -8.32 -7.01 23.02
C GLN A 658 -7.92 -5.85 22.08
N SER A 659 -6.62 -5.70 21.79
CA SER A 659 -6.15 -4.72 20.77
C SER A 659 -6.56 -5.13 19.36
N VAL A 660 -6.66 -4.16 18.44
CA VAL A 660 -7.01 -4.42 17.02
C VAL A 660 -6.00 -5.37 16.39
N GLU A 661 -4.71 -5.17 16.68
CA GLU A 661 -3.62 -5.99 16.17
C GLU A 661 -3.75 -7.45 16.65
N ALA A 662 -4.08 -7.67 17.92
CA ALA A 662 -4.32 -9.01 18.45
C ALA A 662 -5.54 -9.68 17.80
N HIS A 663 -6.62 -8.94 17.57
CA HIS A 663 -7.80 -9.43 16.86
C HIS A 663 -7.44 -9.88 15.43
N LEU A 664 -6.73 -9.04 14.68
CA LEU A 664 -6.32 -9.34 13.30
C LEU A 664 -5.41 -10.57 13.24
N ILE A 665 -4.42 -10.68 14.14
CA ILE A 665 -3.54 -11.86 14.22
C ILE A 665 -4.36 -13.11 14.51
N GLN A 666 -5.25 -13.08 15.52
CA GLN A 666 -6.07 -14.23 15.88
C GLN A 666 -6.97 -14.68 14.73
N ARG A 667 -7.60 -13.73 14.03
CA ARG A 667 -8.51 -14.02 12.93
C ARG A 667 -7.78 -14.55 11.69
N PHE A 668 -6.59 -14.03 11.41
CA PHE A 668 -5.76 -14.52 10.31
C PHE A 668 -5.38 -16.00 10.52
N TYR A 669 -4.98 -16.37 11.74
CA TYR A 669 -4.58 -17.75 12.06
C TYR A 669 -5.76 -18.72 12.18
N SER A 670 -6.96 -18.25 12.53
CA SER A 670 -8.15 -19.10 12.68
C SER A 670 -8.85 -19.42 11.36
N THR A 671 -8.54 -18.70 10.29
CA THR A 671 -9.21 -18.87 8.99
C THR A 671 -8.45 -19.85 8.10
N LYS A 672 -9.16 -20.82 7.52
CA LYS A 672 -8.65 -21.56 6.36
C LYS A 672 -8.69 -20.63 5.15
N LEU A 673 -7.53 -20.08 4.76
CA LEU A 673 -7.43 -19.31 3.52
C LEU A 673 -7.83 -20.21 2.34
N SER A 674 -8.69 -19.69 1.45
CA SER A 674 -9.18 -20.37 0.25
C SER A 674 -8.08 -20.65 -0.79
N HIS A 675 -6.88 -20.13 -0.57
CA HIS A 675 -5.74 -20.29 -1.46
C HIS A 675 -4.85 -21.49 -1.06
N PRO A 676 -4.46 -22.36 -2.00
CA PRO A 676 -3.47 -23.40 -1.74
C PRO A 676 -2.15 -22.77 -1.27
N GLY A 677 -1.66 -23.16 -0.10
CA GLY A 677 -0.36 -22.72 0.45
C GLY A 677 -0.42 -21.73 1.61
N LEU A 678 -1.62 -21.30 2.05
CA LEU A 678 -1.75 -20.31 3.13
C LEU A 678 -2.77 -20.63 4.21
N ALA A 679 -3.59 -21.68 4.07
CA ALA A 679 -4.31 -22.21 5.23
C ALA A 679 -3.29 -22.52 6.33
N SER A 680 -3.44 -21.95 7.53
CA SER A 680 -2.43 -21.97 8.59
C SER A 680 -2.02 -23.40 8.96
N ILE A 681 -0.98 -23.92 8.31
CA ILE A 681 -0.24 -25.10 8.76
C ILE A 681 0.48 -24.76 10.08
N LEU A 682 0.65 -23.46 10.37
CA LEU A 682 1.31 -22.97 11.57
C LEU A 682 0.35 -22.94 12.76
N PRO A 683 0.81 -23.35 13.96
CA PRO A 683 0.02 -23.29 15.17
C PRO A 683 -0.28 -21.84 15.55
N MET A 684 -1.50 -21.57 16.00
CA MET A 684 -1.87 -20.25 16.51
C MET A 684 -1.06 -19.92 17.78
N PRO A 685 -0.38 -18.77 17.84
CA PRO A 685 0.35 -18.37 19.03
C PRO A 685 -0.60 -18.02 20.18
N ARG A 686 -0.18 -18.30 21.42
CA ARG A 686 -0.87 -17.77 22.61
C ARG A 686 -0.63 -16.26 22.69
N ILE A 687 -1.69 -15.47 22.63
CA ILE A 687 -1.62 -14.01 22.78
C ILE A 687 -1.81 -13.64 24.25
N SER A 688 -0.93 -12.79 24.77
CA SER A 688 -1.05 -12.16 26.08
C SER A 688 -1.00 -10.64 25.96
N HIS A 689 -1.75 -9.96 26.81
CA HIS A 689 -1.74 -8.51 26.94
C HIS A 689 -1.10 -8.11 28.27
N VAL A 690 -0.36 -7.01 28.27
CA VAL A 690 0.07 -6.35 29.51
C VAL A 690 -0.75 -5.08 29.64
N GLY A 691 -1.66 -5.09 30.62
CA GLY A 691 -2.55 -3.97 30.88
C GLY A 691 -2.06 -3.01 31.93
N ALA A 692 -2.47 -1.74 31.78
CA ALA A 692 -2.24 -0.69 32.77
C ALA A 692 -3.06 -0.88 34.07
N ALA A 693 -3.91 -1.91 34.14
CA ALA A 693 -4.93 -2.10 35.17
C ALA A 693 -5.01 -3.50 35.82
N SER A 694 -4.17 -4.49 35.48
CA SER A 694 -4.27 -5.81 36.14
C SER A 694 -3.40 -5.90 37.40
N PRO A 695 -3.97 -6.06 38.62
CA PRO A 695 -3.21 -6.17 39.87
C PRO A 695 -2.65 -7.58 40.12
N SER A 696 -2.80 -8.52 39.18
CA SER A 696 -2.48 -9.93 39.42
C SER A 696 -1.05 -10.30 39.04
N SER A 697 -0.17 -10.35 40.04
CA SER A 697 1.08 -11.13 40.22
C SER A 697 2.16 -11.21 39.10
N ALA A 698 1.95 -10.67 37.90
CA ALA A 698 2.89 -10.72 36.78
C ALA A 698 2.93 -9.44 35.91
N GLY A 699 2.04 -8.46 36.16
CA GLY A 699 2.01 -7.18 35.45
C GLY A 699 2.72 -6.07 36.23
N GLY A 700 3.56 -5.27 35.56
CA GLY A 700 4.19 -4.10 36.17
C GLY A 700 3.14 -3.08 36.61
N GLY A 701 3.24 -2.58 37.85
CA GLY A 701 2.32 -1.57 38.37
C GLY A 701 2.30 -0.29 37.53
N ARG A 702 1.20 0.45 37.58
CA ARG A 702 1.06 1.73 36.88
C ARG A 702 1.96 2.79 37.54
N LEU A 703 2.97 3.25 36.80
CA LEU A 703 4.01 4.19 37.25
C LEU A 703 3.65 5.67 37.02
N ALA A 704 2.40 5.96 36.67
CA ALA A 704 1.91 7.32 36.49
C ALA A 704 1.97 8.09 37.82
N LEU A 705 2.43 9.34 37.80
CA LEU A 705 2.57 10.21 38.96
C LEU A 705 1.32 11.03 39.27
N GLN A 706 0.40 11.12 38.32
CA GLN A 706 -0.84 11.89 38.41
C GLN A 706 -2.03 11.01 38.03
N PRO A 707 -3.22 11.29 38.55
CA PRO A 707 -4.44 10.62 38.13
C PRO A 707 -4.65 10.74 36.60
N PRO A 708 -5.37 9.80 35.98
CA PRO A 708 -5.73 9.91 34.57
C PRO A 708 -6.37 11.27 34.29
N ARG A 709 -5.89 11.96 33.26
CA ARG A 709 -6.51 13.20 32.78
C ARG A 709 -7.54 12.90 31.72
N GLU A 710 -8.60 13.70 31.66
CA GLU A 710 -9.66 13.61 30.64
C GLU A 710 -9.13 13.69 29.20
N SER A 711 -8.00 14.39 29.01
CA SER A 711 -7.36 14.52 27.70
C SER A 711 -5.85 14.38 27.79
N ALA A 712 -5.28 13.67 26.82
CA ALA A 712 -3.84 13.59 26.60
C ALA A 712 -3.21 14.98 26.34
N ALA A 713 -3.97 15.97 25.87
CA ALA A 713 -3.49 17.35 25.70
C ALA A 713 -3.19 18.04 27.03
N HIS A 714 -3.78 17.57 28.14
CA HIS A 714 -3.56 18.11 29.48
C HIS A 714 -2.39 17.44 30.20
N ARG A 715 -1.79 16.37 29.62
CA ARG A 715 -0.61 15.73 30.21
C ARG A 715 0.57 16.70 30.22
N THR A 716 1.29 16.70 31.32
CA THR A 716 2.46 17.54 31.57
C THR A 716 3.69 16.67 31.78
N GLU A 717 4.87 17.29 31.86
CA GLU A 717 6.11 16.58 32.21
C GLU A 717 6.09 15.93 33.61
N PHE A 718 5.14 16.32 34.49
CA PHE A 718 5.01 15.81 35.85
C PHE A 718 4.07 14.61 35.98
N ASP A 719 3.48 14.16 34.88
CA ASP A 719 2.56 13.02 34.85
C ASP A 719 3.30 11.68 34.86
N ASP A 720 4.52 11.63 34.32
CA ASP A 720 5.29 10.41 34.14
C ASP A 720 6.79 10.68 34.38
N TYR A 721 7.53 9.64 34.78
CA TYR A 721 8.98 9.63 34.64
C TYR A 721 9.36 9.27 33.20
N PHE A 722 10.37 9.97 32.66
CA PHE A 722 10.92 9.67 31.34
C PHE A 722 12.32 9.09 31.46
N VAL A 723 12.69 8.25 30.50
CA VAL A 723 14.02 7.62 30.42
C VAL A 723 15.15 8.65 30.39
N MET A 724 14.89 9.79 29.76
CA MET A 724 15.90 10.84 29.52
C MET A 724 15.90 11.96 30.59
N ASP A 725 15.15 11.78 31.67
CA ASP A 725 15.08 12.71 32.79
C ASP A 725 16.47 12.88 33.45
N ASP A 726 16.82 14.12 33.79
CA ASP A 726 17.97 14.37 34.67
C ASP A 726 17.73 13.78 36.07
N PRO A 727 18.58 12.85 36.55
CA PRO A 727 18.36 12.16 37.82
C PRO A 727 18.28 13.10 39.01
N LYS A 728 19.13 14.14 39.07
CA LYS A 728 19.24 15.05 40.22
C LYS A 728 18.10 16.06 40.26
N VAL A 729 17.61 16.48 39.10
CA VAL A 729 16.54 17.48 38.97
C VAL A 729 15.17 16.83 39.01
N HIS A 730 14.92 15.87 38.12
CA HIS A 730 13.57 15.33 37.90
C HIS A 730 13.21 14.25 38.92
N GLY A 731 14.18 13.43 39.36
CA GLY A 731 13.97 12.39 40.39
C GLY A 731 13.35 12.93 41.69
N LYS A 732 13.69 14.17 42.07
CA LYS A 732 13.10 14.84 43.24
C LYS A 732 11.90 15.71 42.88
N SER A 733 12.01 16.52 41.82
CA SER A 733 10.99 17.53 41.52
C SER A 733 9.67 16.92 41.05
N LYS A 734 9.69 15.80 40.31
CA LYS A 734 8.48 15.10 39.88
C LYS A 734 7.81 14.38 41.05
N MET A 735 8.58 13.67 41.88
CA MET A 735 8.05 13.02 43.09
C MET A 735 7.41 14.01 44.07
N LYS A 736 7.99 15.21 44.22
CA LYS A 736 7.39 16.27 45.04
C LYS A 736 5.96 16.60 44.60
N LYS A 737 5.71 16.63 43.29
CA LYS A 737 4.39 16.92 42.69
C LYS A 737 3.50 15.70 42.52
N ALA A 738 4.04 14.48 42.65
CA ALA A 738 3.28 13.25 42.49
C ALA A 738 2.08 13.22 43.46
N PHE A 739 0.96 12.68 42.99
CA PHE A 739 -0.23 12.51 43.81
C PHE A 739 0.07 11.56 44.99
N CYS A 740 -0.29 11.95 46.21
CA CYS A 740 -0.09 11.17 47.42
C CYS A 740 -0.81 11.86 48.59
N GLU A 741 -2.05 11.49 48.83
CA GLU A 741 -2.84 12.00 49.96
C GLU A 741 -2.74 11.04 51.15
N PRO A 742 -2.73 11.54 52.40
CA PRO A 742 -2.73 10.68 53.59
C PRO A 742 -3.88 9.66 53.54
N GLY A 743 -3.58 8.37 53.73
CA GLY A 743 -4.57 7.29 53.75
C GLY A 743 -5.16 6.89 52.39
N ASN A 744 -4.88 7.62 51.31
CA ASN A 744 -5.39 7.28 49.98
C ASN A 744 -4.57 6.17 49.33
N ILE A 745 -5.09 4.94 49.36
CA ILE A 745 -4.48 3.76 48.75
C ILE A 745 -5.03 3.43 47.35
N GLY A 746 -6.09 4.13 46.90
CA GLY A 746 -6.72 3.87 45.61
C GLY A 746 -5.84 4.32 44.42
N PHE A 747 -5.11 5.42 44.59
CA PHE A 747 -4.09 5.86 43.65
C PHE A 747 -2.94 6.54 44.41
N CYS A 748 -1.85 5.82 44.64
CA CYS A 748 -0.67 6.35 45.33
C CYS A 748 0.62 5.99 44.57
N PRO A 749 1.02 6.79 43.57
CA PRO A 749 2.24 6.57 42.79
C PRO A 749 3.50 6.25 43.62
N PRO A 750 3.75 6.89 44.78
CA PRO A 750 4.90 6.54 45.61
C PRO A 750 4.89 5.09 46.11
N ILE A 751 3.72 4.53 46.46
CA ILE A 751 3.60 3.12 46.88
C ILE A 751 3.94 2.20 45.70
N GLU A 752 3.36 2.47 44.51
CA GLU A 752 3.59 1.65 43.32
C GLU A 752 5.06 1.67 42.88
N LEU A 753 5.67 2.86 42.86
CA LEU A 753 7.09 3.01 42.52
C LEU A 753 7.99 2.31 43.54
N LEU A 754 7.72 2.45 44.83
CA LEU A 754 8.51 1.77 45.88
C LEU A 754 8.37 0.27 45.79
N ALA A 755 7.16 -0.23 45.53
CA ALA A 755 6.93 -1.65 45.37
C ALA A 755 7.69 -2.21 44.17
N TYR A 756 7.56 -1.55 43.02
CA TYR A 756 8.18 -2.00 41.77
C TYR A 756 9.71 -1.91 41.79
N PHE A 757 10.28 -0.72 42.07
CA PHE A 757 11.73 -0.51 42.03
C PHE A 757 12.45 -0.95 43.31
N GLY A 758 11.74 -0.96 44.45
CA GLY A 758 12.26 -1.50 45.71
C GLY A 758 12.21 -3.02 45.79
N GLY A 759 11.46 -3.68 44.90
CA GLY A 759 11.35 -5.14 44.86
C GLY A 759 10.46 -5.73 45.96
N LEU A 760 9.44 -4.98 46.39
CA LEU A 760 8.44 -5.45 47.35
C LEU A 760 7.33 -6.25 46.63
N ASP A 761 7.70 -7.34 45.96
CA ASP A 761 6.74 -8.24 45.32
C ASP A 761 6.02 -9.10 46.38
N ASP A 762 4.69 -9.15 46.37
CA ASP A 762 3.88 -9.99 47.28
C ASP A 762 4.05 -11.51 47.00
N ALA A 763 4.67 -11.89 45.88
CA ALA A 763 4.85 -13.28 45.44
C ALA A 763 6.34 -13.64 45.30
N GLY A 764 7.01 -13.87 46.42
CA GLY A 764 8.39 -14.35 46.45
C GLY A 764 8.52 -15.77 45.90
N ALA A 765 8.91 -15.92 44.63
CA ALA A 765 9.23 -17.23 44.04
C ALA A 765 10.71 -17.63 44.21
N ASN A 766 11.60 -16.74 44.68
CA ASN A 766 13.05 -16.99 44.64
C ASN A 766 13.84 -16.70 45.92
N GLY A 767 13.20 -16.65 47.09
CA GLY A 767 13.90 -16.74 48.39
C GLY A 767 14.68 -15.50 48.88
N ASP A 768 15.15 -14.62 48.00
CA ASP A 768 15.82 -13.36 48.39
C ASP A 768 14.81 -12.21 48.43
N ARG A 769 14.20 -11.97 49.59
CA ARG A 769 13.34 -10.80 49.79
C ARG A 769 14.22 -9.56 49.89
N LYS A 770 14.02 -8.59 48.99
CA LYS A 770 14.59 -7.24 49.13
C LYS A 770 13.77 -6.48 50.17
N GLU A 771 14.44 -6.03 51.21
CA GLU A 771 13.84 -5.17 52.23
C GLU A 771 14.09 -3.69 51.89
N VAL A 772 13.09 -2.84 52.14
CA VAL A 772 13.18 -1.40 51.91
C VAL A 772 13.00 -0.68 53.23
N THR A 773 14.03 0.07 53.64
CA THR A 773 13.99 0.90 54.85
C THR A 773 13.65 2.36 54.52
N ILE A 774 12.59 2.89 55.13
CA ILE A 774 12.23 4.30 55.11
C ILE A 774 12.81 4.97 56.37
N SER A 775 13.77 5.87 56.17
CA SER A 775 14.39 6.63 57.26
C SER A 775 13.48 7.75 57.75
N ARG A 776 13.18 7.78 59.05
CA ARG A 776 12.34 8.79 59.70
C ARG A 776 12.97 9.26 61.01
N SER A 777 12.66 10.48 61.44
CA SER A 777 13.09 10.97 62.75
C SER A 777 12.45 10.15 63.89
N PRO A 778 13.04 10.14 65.09
CA PRO A 778 12.41 9.53 66.27
C PRO A 778 11.00 10.08 66.53
N ASP A 779 10.80 11.38 66.33
CA ASP A 779 9.50 12.06 66.49
C ASP A 779 8.44 11.58 65.48
N ASN A 780 8.88 11.03 64.34
CA ASN A 780 8.02 10.48 63.30
C ASN A 780 7.95 8.93 63.35
N GLY A 781 8.26 8.34 64.50
CA GLY A 781 8.17 6.89 64.72
C GLY A 781 9.41 6.08 64.32
N GLY A 782 10.53 6.74 63.98
CA GLY A 782 11.79 6.09 63.65
C GLY A 782 11.79 5.29 62.33
N ASN A 783 12.94 4.75 61.96
CA ASN A 783 13.09 3.98 60.72
C ASN A 783 12.12 2.80 60.68
N VAL A 784 11.52 2.54 59.52
CA VAL A 784 10.65 1.38 59.28
C VAL A 784 11.15 0.61 58.08
N THR A 785 11.09 -0.72 58.14
CA THR A 785 11.49 -1.61 57.05
C THR A 785 10.29 -2.39 56.57
N TYR A 786 10.11 -2.44 55.26
CA TYR A 786 9.05 -3.21 54.61
C TYR A 786 9.68 -4.33 53.79
N ALA A 787 9.10 -5.53 53.89
CA ALA A 787 9.50 -6.69 53.08
C ALA A 787 8.46 -7.02 51.99
N VAL A 788 7.22 -6.55 52.15
CA VAL A 788 6.11 -6.80 51.20
C VAL A 788 5.25 -5.55 51.02
N LYS A 789 4.59 -5.42 49.87
CA LYS A 789 3.77 -4.25 49.52
C LYS A 789 2.56 -4.11 50.45
N SER A 790 1.95 -5.22 50.86
CA SER A 790 0.79 -5.23 51.77
C SER A 790 1.06 -4.54 53.12
N GLU A 791 2.26 -4.70 53.70
CA GLU A 791 2.67 -4.03 54.94
C GLU A 791 2.78 -2.52 54.75
N LEU A 792 3.41 -2.10 53.65
CA LEU A 792 3.55 -0.69 53.27
C LEU A 792 2.16 -0.03 53.09
N VAL A 793 1.24 -0.70 52.39
CA VAL A 793 -0.12 -0.21 52.17
C VAL A 793 -0.89 -0.08 53.47
N ARG A 794 -0.78 -1.06 54.39
CA ARG A 794 -1.46 -1.03 55.69
C ARG A 794 -0.99 0.14 56.56
N ASP A 795 0.32 0.34 56.64
CA ASP A 795 0.91 1.40 57.47
C ASP A 795 0.61 2.79 56.89
N PHE A 796 0.56 2.91 55.55
CA PHE A 796 0.14 4.15 54.89
C PHE A 796 -1.36 4.43 55.08
N ALA A 797 -2.22 3.42 54.93
CA ALA A 797 -3.67 3.55 55.12
C ALA A 797 -4.06 3.93 56.55
N SER A 798 -3.36 3.38 57.54
CA SER A 798 -3.58 3.69 58.96
C SER A 798 -2.99 5.03 59.41
N GLY A 799 -2.19 5.69 58.56
CA GLY A 799 -1.47 6.92 58.90
C GLY A 799 -0.20 6.70 59.72
N ALA A 800 0.18 5.45 59.99
CA ALA A 800 1.45 5.09 60.64
C ALA A 800 2.68 5.45 59.78
N LEU A 801 2.49 5.59 58.47
CA LEU A 801 3.48 6.12 57.52
C LEU A 801 2.96 7.41 56.87
N HIS A 802 3.67 8.52 57.11
CA HIS A 802 3.30 9.82 56.55
C HIS A 802 3.72 9.95 55.07
N PRO A 803 2.88 10.56 54.19
CA PRO A 803 3.21 10.80 52.79
C PRO A 803 4.55 11.50 52.53
N GLY A 804 4.94 12.41 53.41
CA GLY A 804 6.22 13.13 53.29
C GLY A 804 7.43 12.19 53.39
N ASP A 805 7.41 11.26 54.33
CA ASP A 805 8.50 10.30 54.54
C ASP A 805 8.59 9.32 53.37
N LEU A 806 7.44 8.81 52.92
CA LEU A 806 7.34 7.93 51.76
C LEU A 806 7.88 8.62 50.50
N LYS A 807 7.42 9.85 50.21
CA LYS A 807 7.89 10.62 49.04
C LYS A 807 9.38 10.88 49.07
N VAL A 808 9.98 11.12 50.24
CA VAL A 808 11.44 11.33 50.36
C VAL A 808 12.19 10.03 50.04
N ALA A 809 11.77 8.90 50.60
CA ALA A 809 12.37 7.60 50.31
C ALA A 809 12.30 7.26 48.81
N VAL A 810 11.10 7.40 48.22
CA VAL A 810 10.88 7.12 46.79
C VAL A 810 11.66 8.09 45.90
N SER A 811 11.76 9.37 46.28
CA SER A 811 12.59 10.34 45.53
C SER A 811 14.05 9.89 45.46
N ASN A 812 14.62 9.42 46.57
CA ASN A 812 16.01 8.98 46.61
C ASN A 812 16.23 7.71 45.77
N MET A 813 15.31 6.76 45.85
CA MET A 813 15.32 5.57 44.99
C MET A 813 15.20 5.93 43.50
N MET A 814 14.28 6.83 43.13
CA MET A 814 14.15 7.26 41.73
C MET A 814 15.39 7.98 41.22
N VAL A 815 16.08 8.77 42.06
CA VAL A 815 17.38 9.36 41.71
C VAL A 815 18.41 8.26 41.43
N GLU A 816 18.44 7.20 42.22
CA GLU A 816 19.33 6.06 42.01
C GLU A 816 19.02 5.31 40.71
N VAL A 817 17.75 4.95 40.48
CA VAL A 817 17.27 4.27 39.26
C VAL A 817 17.63 5.07 38.01
N LEU A 818 17.29 6.36 37.98
CA LEU A 818 17.60 7.23 36.85
C LEU A 818 19.11 7.42 36.68
N THR A 819 19.90 7.40 37.75
CA THR A 819 21.36 7.47 37.68
C THR A 819 21.94 6.22 37.02
N LYS A 820 21.44 5.03 37.37
CA LYS A 820 21.85 3.75 36.74
C LYS A 820 21.51 3.73 35.26
N ILE A 821 20.27 4.09 34.89
CA ILE A 821 19.83 4.24 33.50
C ILE A 821 20.74 5.24 32.76
N GLY A 822 20.97 6.41 33.34
CA GLY A 822 21.80 7.45 32.75
C GLY A 822 23.27 7.06 32.61
N ALA A 823 23.79 6.17 33.46
CA ALA A 823 25.15 5.63 33.35
C ALA A 823 25.25 4.64 32.18
N GLU A 824 24.31 3.69 32.08
CA GLU A 824 24.25 2.71 30.99
C GLU A 824 24.12 3.40 29.62
N ILE A 825 23.20 4.36 29.49
CA ILE A 825 23.02 5.16 28.27
C ILE A 825 24.29 5.95 27.91
N LYS A 826 25.07 6.41 28.89
CA LYS A 826 26.34 7.11 28.62
C LYS A 826 27.45 6.15 28.19
N GLY A 827 27.39 4.90 28.64
CA GLY A 827 28.32 3.83 28.25
C GLY A 827 28.08 3.34 26.82
N ASP A 828 26.85 3.38 26.33
CA ASP A 828 26.49 3.06 24.94
C ASP A 828 26.56 4.32 24.05
N ASP A 829 27.53 4.37 23.13
CA ASP A 829 27.73 5.51 22.23
C ASP A 829 26.50 5.79 21.33
N ALA A 830 25.80 4.75 20.87
CA ALA A 830 24.62 4.91 20.03
C ALA A 830 23.46 5.49 20.85
N ALA A 831 23.23 4.99 22.07
CA ALA A 831 22.20 5.53 22.96
C ALA A 831 22.52 6.97 23.41
N SER A 832 23.78 7.26 23.74
CA SER A 832 24.24 8.60 24.15
C SER A 832 24.03 9.65 23.05
N LYS A 833 24.39 9.31 21.80
CA LYS A 833 24.09 10.14 20.62
C LYS A 833 22.58 10.22 20.37
N GLY A 834 21.87 9.11 20.60
CA GLY A 834 20.42 9.02 20.44
C GLY A 834 19.66 10.00 21.34
N VAL A 835 19.99 10.07 22.63
CA VAL A 835 19.40 11.04 23.58
C VAL A 835 19.55 12.48 23.09
N LYS A 836 20.73 12.84 22.56
CA LYS A 836 20.97 14.19 22.02
C LYS A 836 20.07 14.46 20.80
N ALA A 837 19.97 13.51 19.88
CA ALA A 837 19.16 13.64 18.67
C ALA A 837 17.65 13.77 19.01
N LEU A 838 17.13 12.92 19.89
CA LEU A 838 15.73 12.94 20.33
C LEU A 838 15.37 14.26 21.03
N LYS A 839 16.22 14.75 21.95
CA LYS A 839 16.01 16.05 22.61
C LYS A 839 16.01 17.23 21.64
N VAL A 840 16.86 17.20 20.61
CA VAL A 840 16.88 18.23 19.56
C VAL A 840 15.59 18.18 18.74
N PHE A 841 15.13 16.99 18.38
CA PHE A 841 13.88 16.79 17.65
C PHE A 841 12.66 17.26 18.47
N GLU A 842 12.57 16.87 19.74
CA GLU A 842 11.49 17.29 20.65
C GLU A 842 11.39 18.82 20.73
N LYS A 843 12.54 19.51 20.90
CA LYS A 843 12.60 20.99 20.90
C LYS A 843 12.15 21.60 19.58
N LYS A 844 12.51 20.98 18.45
CA LYS A 844 12.07 21.42 17.11
C LYS A 844 10.55 21.30 16.97
N MET A 845 9.97 20.17 17.39
CA MET A 845 8.53 19.93 17.32
C MET A 845 7.74 20.86 18.26
N ALA A 846 8.26 21.12 19.46
CA ALA A 846 7.66 22.07 20.39
C ALA A 846 7.62 23.50 19.82
N LYS A 847 8.65 23.92 19.06
CA LYS A 847 8.66 25.21 18.36
C LYS A 847 7.68 25.26 17.19
N GLN A 848 7.51 24.15 16.46
CA GLN A 848 6.54 24.07 15.36
C GLN A 848 5.10 24.13 15.87
N LYS A 849 4.77 23.47 16.98
CA LYS A 849 3.43 23.54 17.59
C LYS A 849 3.04 24.93 18.10
N LYS A 850 4.02 25.79 18.39
CA LYS A 850 3.79 27.19 18.84
C LYS A 850 3.62 28.18 17.69
N LYS A 851 3.98 27.78 16.47
CA LYS A 851 3.78 28.56 15.24
C LYS A 851 2.49 28.11 14.57
#